data_AF-A0A2I0NLD6-F1
#
_entry.id   AF-A0A2I0NLD6-F1
#
_cell.length_a   1.000
_cell.length_b   1.000
_cell.length_c   1.000
_cell.angle_alpha   90.00
_cell.angle_beta   90.00
_cell.angle_gamma   90.00
#
_symmetry.space_group_name_H-M   'P 1'
#
loop_
_entity.id
_entity.type
_entity.pdbx_description
1 polymer ?
#
loop_
_entity_poly.entity_id
_entity_poly.type
_entity_poly.pdbx_seq_one_letter_code
_entity_poly.pdbx_strand_id
1 'polypeptide(L)'
;GDEGGARRSFQAACSSKPRSNTDGGVIEAEVGERHCPACGAFTYKNLCECGAHTNPVFRCPKCGKDVGQDVCPRCNVETVCLQKVTINVKSEYSAAMENLGVRESSVALLKGVKGLISRERPVEPIEKGILRALQNLYVFKDGTVRYDMIDLPLTHFRPDEVGVPIERLRELGYTHDTYGRELVSEDQVLELRHQDILVSEGCGEWLVRVAKFVDDLLVRLYGLEPFYKAEKPLDLVGHLLMGLAPHTSAGVLARLIGFSKAPVGYGHPFFHAAKRRNCFSGDTEITVSDGRRWMSLPIRQFVTENFDISKPGIDHVGTFYSDPRQPFYVRSIDPQGKTSLKRVTSVSVHRAPAHLIRFVTRRGRVLSVTPDHAMLVWDTDYLRKIKGLEVAVGDRVPVEEGGLVVADEVVSRETVRALDDRVYCLTVADNHTLVANGIFCGQCDGDEDCVMLLLDGLINFSRAYLPETRGGTMDAPLVLTTRIDPAEVDKESLNVDVCDHYPIEVYNGCLAYAHPKDLDDYVDRVERRLGTPAQCEGFSFTHATSNISAGPLESTYTKLGSMLDKLDAELDLAKKIRAVDEDDVAERVLNTHFIRDLQGNLNAFSKQKVRCMKCNAKYRRMPLAGKCTRCGGHVIPTVHEGSVKKYLEMSRNICATYAISDYTKQRVEVLFMQIESTFGQPPEKQLGLADFM
;
A
#
# COMPACT_ATOMS: atom_id res chain seq x y z
N GLY A 1 8.15 14.63 -20.26
CA GLY A 1 8.21 16.10 -20.38
C GLY A 1 7.02 16.77 -19.70
N ASP A 2 6.99 18.10 -19.75
CA ASP A 2 5.92 18.96 -19.21
C ASP A 2 4.83 19.31 -20.25
N GLU A 3 5.06 18.95 -21.51
CA GLU A 3 4.26 19.29 -22.69
C GLU A 3 2.88 18.63 -22.69
N GLY A 4 2.73 17.51 -21.98
CA GLY A 4 1.43 16.86 -21.75
C GLY A 4 0.56 17.54 -20.67
N GLY A 5 1.03 18.66 -20.10
CA GLY A 5 0.35 19.41 -19.05
C GLY A 5 0.21 18.63 -17.73
N ALA A 6 -0.73 19.07 -16.88
CA ALA A 6 -0.97 18.43 -15.58
C ALA A 6 -1.40 16.96 -15.70
N ARG A 7 -2.09 16.60 -16.80
CA ARG A 7 -2.55 15.24 -17.08
C ARG A 7 -1.51 14.34 -17.73
N ARG A 8 -0.36 14.89 -18.16
CA ARG A 8 0.71 14.15 -18.84
C ARG A 8 0.18 13.44 -20.11
N SER A 9 -0.69 14.12 -20.86
CA SER A 9 -1.39 13.56 -22.02
C SER A 9 -0.53 13.56 -23.29
N PHE A 10 -0.49 12.43 -23.99
CA PHE A 10 0.16 12.33 -25.31
C PHE A 10 -0.54 13.20 -26.35
N GLN A 11 -1.88 13.21 -26.38
CA GLN A 11 -2.66 14.04 -27.30
C GLN A 11 -2.34 15.54 -27.12
N ALA A 12 -2.25 15.99 -25.86
CA ALA A 12 -1.85 17.36 -25.54
C ALA A 12 -0.40 17.65 -25.98
N ALA A 13 0.52 16.69 -25.75
CA ALA A 13 1.90 16.81 -26.18
C ALA A 13 2.01 16.90 -27.71
N CYS A 14 1.27 16.10 -28.47
CA CYS A 14 1.23 16.11 -29.94
C CYS A 14 0.77 17.47 -30.51
N SER A 15 -0.12 18.15 -29.79
CA SER A 15 -0.64 19.47 -30.17
C SER A 15 0.21 20.63 -29.63
N SER A 16 1.16 20.34 -28.73
CA SER A 16 2.00 21.37 -28.11
C SER A 16 2.97 21.99 -29.12
N LYS A 17 3.10 23.32 -29.08
CA LYS A 17 4.01 24.07 -29.94
C LYS A 17 4.97 24.89 -29.07
N PRO A 18 6.29 24.66 -29.15
CA PRO A 18 7.26 25.47 -28.40
C PRO A 18 7.34 26.91 -28.91
N ARG A 19 7.06 27.17 -30.20
CA ARG A 19 6.88 28.51 -30.80
C ARG A 19 5.73 28.50 -31.82
N SER A 20 5.15 29.65 -32.11
CA SER A 20 4.01 29.78 -33.05
C SER A 20 4.28 29.25 -34.47
N ASN A 21 5.56 29.23 -34.89
CA ASN A 21 6.01 28.84 -36.24
C ASN A 21 6.85 27.54 -36.28
N THR A 22 6.81 26.69 -35.26
CA THR A 22 7.49 25.38 -35.28
C THR A 22 6.47 24.25 -35.43
N ASP A 23 6.87 23.16 -36.10
CA ASP A 23 6.12 21.91 -36.08
C ASP A 23 5.92 21.45 -34.63
N GLY A 24 4.66 21.20 -34.25
CA GLY A 24 4.27 20.81 -32.91
C GLY A 24 4.48 19.33 -32.64
N GLY A 25 4.43 18.92 -31.37
CA GLY A 25 4.54 17.51 -30.98
C GLY A 25 5.95 17.04 -30.62
N VAL A 26 6.90 17.96 -30.52
CA VAL A 26 8.30 17.66 -30.18
C VAL A 26 8.53 17.92 -28.69
N ILE A 27 9.11 16.94 -27.99
CA ILE A 27 9.51 17.06 -26.58
C ILE A 27 11.00 16.83 -26.41
N GLU A 28 11.60 17.46 -25.40
CA GLU A 28 12.91 17.04 -24.88
C GLU A 28 12.69 16.06 -23.73
N ALA A 29 13.30 14.88 -23.84
CA ALA A 29 13.17 13.82 -22.85
C ALA A 29 14.54 13.29 -22.41
N GLU A 30 14.63 12.99 -21.11
CA GLU A 30 15.74 12.28 -20.49
C GLU A 30 15.42 10.78 -20.46
N VAL A 31 16.15 10.00 -21.26
CA VAL A 31 15.94 8.55 -21.46
C VAL A 31 17.26 7.79 -21.40
N GLY A 32 17.22 6.46 -21.34
CA GLY A 32 18.41 5.62 -21.36
C GLY A 32 19.10 5.60 -22.72
N GLU A 33 20.44 5.62 -22.72
CA GLU A 33 21.25 5.34 -23.92
C GLU A 33 21.36 3.84 -24.13
N ARG A 34 21.12 3.38 -25.37
CA ARG A 34 21.14 1.96 -25.71
C ARG A 34 21.95 1.71 -26.98
N HIS A 35 22.66 0.58 -27.02
CA HIS A 35 23.49 0.15 -28.13
C HIS A 35 22.98 -1.18 -28.69
N CYS A 36 22.84 -1.27 -30.01
CA CYS A 36 22.47 -2.50 -30.69
C CYS A 36 23.71 -3.40 -30.90
N PRO A 37 23.75 -4.62 -30.31
CA PRO A 37 24.89 -5.52 -30.49
C PRO A 37 25.02 -6.08 -31.93
N ALA A 38 23.96 -6.03 -32.75
CA ALA A 38 23.96 -6.59 -34.10
C ALA A 38 24.49 -5.62 -35.17
N CYS A 39 24.03 -4.36 -35.16
CA CYS A 39 24.39 -3.37 -36.18
C CYS A 39 25.25 -2.21 -35.65
N GLY A 40 25.50 -2.14 -34.34
CA GLY A 40 26.30 -1.08 -33.71
C GLY A 40 25.59 0.27 -33.53
N ALA A 41 24.32 0.38 -33.91
CA ALA A 41 23.57 1.63 -33.80
C ALA A 41 23.26 1.99 -32.34
N PHE A 42 23.34 3.28 -32.02
CA PHE A 42 22.89 3.84 -30.74
C PHE A 42 21.47 4.38 -30.87
N THR A 43 20.64 4.14 -29.87
CA THR A 43 19.23 4.57 -29.83
C THR A 43 18.73 4.67 -28.38
N TYR A 44 17.52 5.15 -28.19
CA TYR A 44 16.79 5.06 -26.91
C TYR A 44 15.76 3.92 -26.90
N LYS A 45 15.45 3.34 -28.06
CA LYS A 45 14.44 2.27 -28.21
C LYS A 45 15.01 0.93 -27.75
N ASN A 46 14.15 0.11 -27.11
CA ASN A 46 14.52 -1.25 -26.68
C ASN A 46 14.72 -2.22 -27.85
N LEU A 47 14.15 -1.90 -29.01
CA LEU A 47 14.31 -2.64 -30.25
C LEU A 47 15.00 -1.74 -31.28
N CYS A 48 16.06 -2.24 -31.90
CA CYS A 48 16.73 -1.56 -33.00
C CYS A 48 15.93 -1.74 -34.31
N GLU A 49 16.14 -0.86 -35.28
CA GLU A 49 15.54 -0.99 -36.62
C GLU A 49 15.94 -2.29 -37.34
N CYS A 50 17.09 -2.88 -37.00
CA CYS A 50 17.48 -4.20 -37.49
C CYS A 50 16.75 -5.38 -36.81
N GLY A 51 15.85 -5.10 -35.85
CA GLY A 51 15.09 -6.11 -35.11
C GLY A 51 15.79 -6.70 -33.88
N ALA A 52 17.05 -6.35 -33.62
CA ALA A 52 17.76 -6.84 -32.43
C ALA A 52 17.43 -6.01 -31.17
N HIS A 53 17.38 -6.69 -30.01
CA HIS A 53 17.25 -6.02 -28.72
C HIS A 53 18.50 -5.18 -28.41
N THR A 54 18.31 -3.98 -27.87
CA THR A 54 19.40 -3.07 -27.55
C THR A 54 19.81 -3.20 -26.09
N ASN A 55 21.11 -3.03 -25.79
CA ASN A 55 21.65 -3.11 -24.44
C ASN A 55 21.86 -1.70 -23.85
N PRO A 56 21.63 -1.47 -22.55
CA PRO A 56 21.87 -0.18 -21.92
C PRO A 56 23.36 0.18 -21.94
N VAL A 57 23.65 1.48 -22.11
CA VAL A 57 25.01 2.04 -22.14
C VAL A 57 25.22 2.87 -20.88
N PHE A 58 26.22 2.50 -20.08
CA PHE A 58 26.51 3.14 -18.80
C PHE A 58 27.75 4.03 -18.91
N ARG A 59 27.54 5.35 -18.91
CA ARG A 59 28.61 6.34 -19.04
C ARG A 59 28.96 6.96 -17.69
N CYS A 60 30.25 7.23 -17.50
CA CYS A 60 30.72 8.01 -16.37
C CYS A 60 30.28 9.48 -16.52
N PRO A 61 29.54 10.06 -15.55
CA PRO A 61 29.10 11.46 -15.65
C PRO A 61 30.27 12.46 -15.61
N LYS A 62 31.45 12.05 -15.10
CA LYS A 62 32.63 12.92 -14.98
C LYS A 62 33.54 12.90 -16.21
N CYS A 63 33.75 11.74 -16.83
CA CYS A 63 34.69 11.61 -17.96
C CYS A 63 34.03 11.17 -19.28
N GLY A 64 32.72 10.91 -19.29
CA GLY A 64 31.94 10.59 -20.50
C GLY A 64 32.22 9.22 -21.13
N LYS A 65 33.20 8.47 -20.62
CA LYS A 65 33.53 7.14 -21.13
C LYS A 65 32.43 6.15 -20.77
N ASP A 66 32.05 5.34 -21.76
CA ASP A 66 31.35 4.09 -21.54
C ASP A 66 32.33 3.12 -20.87
N VAL A 67 31.93 2.61 -19.71
CA VAL A 67 32.77 1.73 -18.89
C VAL A 67 32.12 0.37 -18.68
N GLY A 68 30.87 0.17 -19.11
CA GLY A 68 30.14 -1.10 -18.99
C GLY A 68 30.03 -1.67 -17.56
N GLN A 69 30.32 -0.86 -16.53
CA GLN A 69 30.36 -1.25 -15.12
C GLN A 69 29.65 -0.19 -14.28
N ASP A 70 29.17 -0.58 -13.11
CA ASP A 70 28.43 0.29 -12.18
C ASP A 70 29.23 1.50 -11.70
N VAL A 71 30.55 1.34 -11.54
CA VAL A 71 31.45 2.39 -11.05
C VAL A 71 32.57 2.60 -12.05
N CYS A 72 32.83 3.87 -12.38
CA CYS A 72 33.91 4.22 -13.30
C CYS A 72 35.29 3.96 -12.66
N PRO A 73 36.14 3.08 -13.23
CA PRO A 73 37.44 2.73 -12.63
C PRO A 73 38.42 3.91 -12.60
N ARG A 74 38.23 4.92 -13.45
CA ARG A 74 39.08 6.12 -13.50
C ARG A 74 38.64 7.22 -12.53
N CYS A 75 37.33 7.38 -12.36
CA CYS A 75 36.77 8.53 -11.63
C CYS A 75 36.17 8.17 -10.27
N ASN A 76 36.00 6.87 -10.00
CA ASN A 76 35.36 6.32 -8.80
C ASN A 76 34.00 6.96 -8.51
N VAL A 77 33.20 7.13 -9.56
CA VAL A 77 31.81 7.64 -9.50
C VAL A 77 30.89 6.65 -10.18
N GLU A 78 29.65 6.56 -9.70
CA GLU A 78 28.62 5.73 -10.31
C GLU A 78 28.33 6.18 -11.75
N THR A 79 28.15 5.20 -12.62
CA THR A 79 27.75 5.44 -14.01
C THR A 79 26.27 5.70 -14.12
N VAL A 80 25.89 6.49 -15.11
CA VAL A 80 24.50 6.78 -15.43
C VAL A 80 24.16 6.27 -16.83
N CYS A 81 22.98 5.67 -16.98
CA CYS A 81 22.36 5.41 -18.28
C CYS A 81 21.41 6.57 -18.57
N LEU A 82 21.91 7.59 -19.28
CA LEU A 82 21.16 8.82 -19.54
C LEU A 82 21.64 9.50 -20.83
N GLN A 83 20.69 9.82 -21.69
CA GLN A 83 20.84 10.72 -22.84
C GLN A 83 19.66 11.71 -22.88
N LYS A 84 19.92 12.89 -23.43
CA LYS A 84 18.88 13.87 -23.77
C LYS A 84 18.56 13.74 -25.24
N VAL A 85 17.32 13.40 -25.55
CA VAL A 85 16.86 13.23 -26.92
C VAL A 85 15.66 14.11 -27.19
N THR A 86 15.61 14.62 -28.42
CA THR A 86 14.45 15.33 -28.95
C THR A 86 13.54 14.30 -29.63
N ILE A 87 12.37 14.04 -29.05
CA ILE A 87 11.43 13.03 -29.55
C ILE A 87 10.25 13.74 -30.22
N ASN A 88 9.99 13.40 -31.47
CA ASN A 88 8.74 13.77 -32.13
C ASN A 88 7.64 12.78 -31.69
N VAL A 89 6.95 13.13 -30.60
CA VAL A 89 5.89 12.31 -30.01
C VAL A 89 4.74 12.13 -30.98
N LYS A 90 4.46 13.13 -31.82
CA LYS A 90 3.39 13.05 -32.82
C LYS A 90 3.67 11.95 -33.84
N SER A 91 4.87 11.90 -34.41
CA SER A 91 5.21 10.84 -35.38
C SER A 91 5.27 9.46 -34.74
N GLU A 92 5.86 9.34 -33.54
CA GLU A 92 5.95 8.05 -32.83
C GLU A 92 4.56 7.53 -32.43
N TYR A 93 3.67 8.41 -31.97
CA TYR A 93 2.29 8.06 -31.64
C TYR A 93 1.49 7.64 -32.87
N SER A 94 1.63 8.35 -33.99
CA SER A 94 0.98 7.98 -35.25
C SER A 94 1.49 6.65 -35.80
N ALA A 95 2.80 6.39 -35.73
CA ALA A 95 3.39 5.11 -36.14
C ALA A 95 2.88 3.95 -35.25
N ALA A 96 2.83 4.13 -33.93
CA ALA A 96 2.31 3.12 -33.02
C ALA A 96 0.82 2.81 -33.26
N MET A 97 0.02 3.81 -33.63
CA MET A 97 -1.38 3.62 -34.03
C MET A 97 -1.53 2.81 -35.32
N GLU A 98 -0.69 3.12 -36.32
CA GLU A 98 -0.67 2.41 -37.59
C GLU A 98 -0.24 0.95 -37.40
N ASN A 99 0.82 0.70 -36.62
CA ASN A 99 1.30 -0.64 -36.27
C ASN A 99 0.19 -1.50 -35.63
N LEU A 100 -0.63 -0.90 -34.76
CA LEU A 100 -1.72 -1.60 -34.08
C LEU A 100 -3.02 -1.67 -34.90
N GLY A 101 -3.10 -0.97 -36.04
CA GLY A 101 -4.33 -0.81 -36.82
C GLY A 101 -5.46 -0.10 -36.05
N VAL A 102 -5.12 0.81 -35.13
CA VAL A 102 -6.08 1.51 -34.25
C VAL A 102 -6.29 2.93 -34.74
N ARG A 103 -7.55 3.39 -34.74
CA ARG A 103 -7.89 4.78 -35.06
C ARG A 103 -7.66 5.69 -33.87
N GLU A 104 -7.12 6.88 -34.09
CA GLU A 104 -6.86 7.86 -33.02
C GLU A 104 -8.11 8.23 -32.22
N SER A 105 -9.28 8.32 -32.88
CA SER A 105 -10.56 8.62 -32.23
C SER A 105 -11.02 7.56 -31.22
N SER A 106 -10.45 6.35 -31.26
CA SER A 106 -10.76 5.28 -30.32
C SER A 106 -10.06 5.45 -28.97
N VAL A 107 -9.03 6.27 -28.87
CA VAL A 107 -8.27 6.49 -27.63
C VAL A 107 -8.63 7.83 -27.01
N ALA A 108 -9.45 7.79 -25.95
CA ALA A 108 -9.91 8.98 -25.25
C ALA A 108 -8.76 9.77 -24.60
N LEU A 109 -7.83 9.07 -23.94
CA LEU A 109 -6.71 9.70 -23.24
C LEU A 109 -5.56 8.70 -23.03
N LEU A 110 -4.39 9.02 -23.58
CA LEU A 110 -3.16 8.28 -23.29
C LEU A 110 -2.31 9.13 -22.34
N LYS A 111 -2.04 8.60 -21.14
CA LYS A 111 -1.21 9.25 -20.12
C LYS A 111 0.19 8.65 -20.11
N GLY A 112 1.20 9.51 -20.11
CA GLY A 112 2.60 9.13 -19.91
C GLY A 112 3.12 9.48 -18.52
N VAL A 113 4.43 9.29 -18.35
CA VAL A 113 5.18 9.75 -17.19
C VAL A 113 5.90 11.07 -17.50
N LYS A 114 6.16 11.89 -16.47
CA LYS A 114 6.93 13.14 -16.66
C LYS A 114 8.40 12.86 -16.93
N GLY A 115 8.95 11.85 -16.29
CA GLY A 115 10.33 11.37 -16.45
C GLY A 115 10.44 9.93 -15.96
N LEU A 116 11.48 9.25 -16.43
CA LEU A 116 11.78 7.88 -16.06
C LEU A 116 12.60 7.87 -14.77
N ILE A 117 12.24 6.95 -13.88
CA ILE A 117 12.81 6.85 -12.52
C ILE A 117 13.67 5.61 -12.32
N SER A 118 13.75 4.74 -13.31
CA SER A 118 14.54 3.50 -13.25
C SER A 118 15.97 3.73 -13.68
N ARG A 119 16.86 2.82 -13.28
CA ARG A 119 18.31 2.92 -13.50
C ARG A 119 18.69 2.97 -14.98
N GLU A 120 18.10 2.07 -15.76
CA GLU A 120 18.32 1.97 -17.21
C GLU A 120 17.51 3.01 -18.01
N ARG A 121 16.50 3.63 -17.40
CA ARG A 121 15.55 4.54 -18.04
C ARG A 121 15.03 4.01 -19.39
N PRO A 122 14.57 2.74 -19.49
CA PRO A 122 13.99 2.23 -20.72
C PRO A 122 12.59 2.82 -20.92
N VAL A 123 12.25 3.14 -22.16
CA VAL A 123 10.91 3.60 -22.54
C VAL A 123 10.08 2.37 -22.88
N GLU A 124 8.95 2.18 -22.19
CA GLU A 124 7.99 1.13 -22.56
C GLU A 124 7.40 1.44 -23.96
N PRO A 125 7.23 0.45 -24.86
CA PRO A 125 6.64 0.67 -26.18
C PRO A 125 5.27 1.37 -26.09
N ILE A 126 5.06 2.39 -26.92
CA ILE A 126 3.84 3.21 -26.91
C ILE A 126 2.61 2.37 -27.24
N GLU A 127 2.80 1.33 -28.06
CA GLU A 127 1.79 0.35 -28.42
C GLU A 127 1.13 -0.28 -27.17
N LYS A 128 1.92 -0.66 -26.15
CA LYS A 128 1.38 -1.19 -24.89
C LYS A 128 0.49 -0.15 -24.19
N GLY A 129 0.93 1.12 -24.18
CA GLY A 129 0.17 2.22 -23.62
C GLY A 129 -1.17 2.46 -24.33
N ILE A 130 -1.18 2.40 -25.67
CA ILE A 130 -2.40 2.53 -26.50
C ILE A 130 -3.38 1.41 -26.17
N LEU A 131 -2.92 0.15 -26.14
CA LEU A 131 -3.77 -1.00 -25.83
C LEU A 131 -4.35 -0.92 -24.42
N ARG A 132 -3.56 -0.50 -23.42
CA ARG A 132 -4.08 -0.23 -22.07
C ARG A 132 -5.12 0.89 -22.07
N ALA A 133 -4.90 1.96 -22.81
CA ALA A 133 -5.82 3.09 -22.88
C ALA A 133 -7.17 2.72 -23.54
N LEU A 134 -7.18 1.84 -24.55
CA LEU A 134 -8.40 1.30 -25.14
C LEU A 134 -9.27 0.55 -24.11
N GLN A 135 -8.63 -0.15 -23.18
CA GLN A 135 -9.29 -0.90 -22.10
C GLN A 135 -9.43 -0.09 -20.80
N ASN A 136 -9.11 1.22 -20.81
CA ASN A 136 -9.11 2.10 -19.63
C ASN A 136 -8.33 1.52 -18.43
N LEU A 137 -7.18 0.91 -18.70
CA LEU A 137 -6.29 0.29 -17.71
C LEU A 137 -5.17 1.23 -17.29
N TYR A 138 -4.69 1.03 -16.07
CA TYR A 138 -3.59 1.79 -15.47
C TYR A 138 -2.43 0.85 -15.18
N VAL A 139 -1.22 1.31 -15.50
CA VAL A 139 0.01 0.54 -15.30
C VAL A 139 0.70 0.97 -14.01
N PHE A 140 1.21 0.01 -13.26
CA PHE A 140 2.06 0.24 -12.10
C PHE A 140 3.52 0.47 -12.52
N LYS A 141 4.38 0.88 -11.58
CA LYS A 141 5.77 1.31 -11.88
C LYS A 141 6.63 0.21 -12.51
N ASP A 142 6.27 -1.05 -12.31
CA ASP A 142 7.00 -2.22 -12.79
C ASP A 142 6.47 -2.78 -14.12
N GLY A 143 5.46 -2.13 -14.72
CA GLY A 143 4.82 -2.54 -15.98
C GLY A 143 3.57 -3.40 -15.81
N THR A 144 3.28 -3.90 -14.59
CA THR A 144 2.12 -4.75 -14.30
C THR A 144 0.84 -3.93 -14.15
N VAL A 145 -0.31 -4.59 -14.33
CA VAL A 145 -1.63 -4.02 -14.06
C VAL A 145 -2.19 -4.68 -12.80
N ARG A 146 -2.58 -3.87 -11.81
CA ARG A 146 -2.96 -4.36 -10.46
C ARG A 146 -4.34 -3.90 -10.04
N TYR A 147 -5.00 -4.74 -9.26
CA TYR A 147 -6.24 -4.41 -8.57
C TYR A 147 -6.06 -4.61 -7.07
N ASP A 148 -6.16 -3.53 -6.32
CA ASP A 148 -6.05 -3.53 -4.85
C ASP A 148 -7.40 -3.86 -4.22
N MET A 149 -7.43 -4.74 -3.23
CA MET A 149 -8.63 -5.12 -2.49
C MET A 149 -8.32 -5.46 -1.03
N ILE A 150 -9.33 -5.35 -0.18
CA ILE A 150 -9.25 -5.79 1.21
C ILE A 150 -9.39 -7.31 1.24
N ASP A 151 -8.49 -7.97 1.97
CA ASP A 151 -8.48 -9.42 2.11
C ASP A 151 -9.36 -9.89 3.27
N LEU A 152 -10.19 -10.90 3.02
CA LEU A 152 -10.94 -11.61 4.05
C LEU A 152 -10.67 -13.12 4.00
N PRO A 153 -10.46 -13.78 5.15
CA PRO A 153 -10.28 -15.22 5.19
C PRO A 153 -11.60 -15.94 4.89
N LEU A 154 -11.52 -17.04 4.15
CA LEU A 154 -12.64 -17.93 3.88
C LEU A 154 -12.12 -19.38 3.78
N THR A 155 -12.79 -20.32 4.42
CA THR A 155 -12.45 -21.76 4.31
C THR A 155 -13.50 -22.55 3.55
N HIS A 156 -14.73 -22.03 3.45
CA HIS A 156 -15.85 -22.71 2.82
C HIS A 156 -16.69 -21.73 2.03
N PHE A 157 -17.32 -22.20 0.96
CA PHE A 157 -18.20 -21.40 0.12
C PHE A 157 -19.32 -22.26 -0.46
N ARG A 158 -20.39 -21.65 -0.91
CA ARG A 158 -21.41 -22.31 -1.74
C ARG A 158 -21.36 -21.85 -3.19
N PRO A 159 -21.68 -22.71 -4.16
CA PRO A 159 -21.77 -22.32 -5.57
C PRO A 159 -22.66 -21.09 -5.84
N ASP A 160 -23.81 -20.99 -5.17
CA ASP A 160 -24.75 -19.85 -5.31
C ASP A 160 -24.15 -18.52 -4.84
N GLU A 161 -23.29 -18.55 -3.82
CA GLU A 161 -22.62 -17.37 -3.26
C GLU A 161 -21.57 -16.79 -4.20
N VAL A 162 -20.90 -17.64 -4.96
CA VAL A 162 -19.77 -17.27 -5.82
C VAL A 162 -20.15 -17.06 -7.28
N GLY A 163 -21.41 -17.36 -7.63
CA GLY A 163 -21.98 -17.17 -8.96
C GLY A 163 -21.41 -18.09 -10.04
N VAL A 164 -20.89 -19.26 -9.67
CA VAL A 164 -20.24 -20.19 -10.61
C VAL A 164 -21.06 -21.47 -10.78
N PRO A 165 -21.34 -21.92 -12.02
CA PRO A 165 -22.07 -23.18 -12.26
C PRO A 165 -21.35 -24.40 -11.66
N ILE A 166 -22.14 -25.36 -11.19
CA ILE A 166 -21.65 -26.61 -10.58
C ILE A 166 -20.73 -27.37 -11.53
N GLU A 167 -21.08 -27.43 -12.81
CA GLU A 167 -20.27 -28.11 -13.84
C GLU A 167 -18.87 -27.51 -13.91
N ARG A 168 -18.76 -26.18 -13.82
CA ARG A 168 -17.47 -25.49 -13.83
C ARG A 168 -16.66 -25.76 -12.56
N LEU A 169 -17.31 -25.83 -11.40
CA LEU A 169 -16.65 -26.20 -10.14
C LEU A 169 -16.14 -27.65 -10.18
N ARG A 170 -16.92 -28.57 -10.75
CA ARG A 170 -16.49 -29.97 -10.97
C ARG A 170 -15.26 -30.05 -11.88
N GLU A 171 -15.22 -29.28 -12.97
CA GLU A 171 -14.03 -29.17 -13.84
C GLU A 171 -12.79 -28.65 -13.10
N LEU A 172 -12.97 -27.77 -12.12
CA LEU A 172 -11.89 -27.26 -11.27
C LEU A 172 -11.42 -28.27 -10.19
N GLY A 173 -12.15 -29.37 -10.04
CA GLY A 173 -11.85 -30.47 -9.10
C GLY A 173 -12.75 -30.53 -7.87
N TYR A 174 -13.74 -29.64 -7.74
CA TYR A 174 -14.72 -29.68 -6.64
C TYR A 174 -15.80 -30.74 -6.93
N THR A 175 -15.60 -31.94 -6.41
CA THR A 175 -16.46 -33.11 -6.72
C THR A 175 -17.43 -33.46 -5.60
N HIS A 176 -17.08 -33.14 -4.36
CA HIS A 176 -17.85 -33.47 -3.17
C HIS A 176 -17.97 -32.25 -2.25
N ASP A 177 -19.04 -32.20 -1.46
CA ASP A 177 -19.24 -31.22 -0.40
C ASP A 177 -18.41 -31.55 0.86
N THR A 178 -18.45 -30.66 1.85
CA THR A 178 -17.72 -30.81 3.12
C THR A 178 -18.10 -32.09 3.90
N TYR A 179 -19.25 -32.70 3.59
CA TYR A 179 -19.72 -33.95 4.19
C TYR A 179 -19.41 -35.18 3.33
N GLY A 180 -18.65 -35.02 2.24
CA GLY A 180 -18.28 -36.09 1.32
C GLY A 180 -19.40 -36.54 0.38
N ARG A 181 -20.49 -35.77 0.24
CA ARG A 181 -21.58 -36.07 -0.72
C ARG A 181 -21.24 -35.47 -2.07
N GLU A 182 -21.62 -36.14 -3.16
CA GLU A 182 -21.40 -35.64 -4.51
C GLU A 182 -22.03 -34.24 -4.69
N LEU A 183 -21.29 -33.32 -5.33
CA LEU A 183 -21.74 -31.95 -5.59
C LEU A 183 -22.81 -31.98 -6.69
N VAL A 184 -24.09 -31.87 -6.34
CA VAL A 184 -25.26 -31.91 -7.23
C VAL A 184 -26.15 -30.68 -7.12
N SER A 185 -25.97 -29.84 -6.08
CA SER A 185 -26.80 -28.67 -5.80
C SER A 185 -25.96 -27.43 -5.48
N GLU A 186 -26.52 -26.25 -5.72
CA GLU A 186 -25.84 -24.96 -5.56
C GLU A 186 -25.81 -24.46 -4.11
N ASP A 187 -26.59 -25.07 -3.22
CA ASP A 187 -26.65 -24.80 -1.79
C ASP A 187 -25.72 -25.71 -0.95
N GLN A 188 -24.99 -26.61 -1.59
CA GLN A 188 -23.99 -27.42 -0.92
C GLN A 188 -22.76 -26.59 -0.56
N VAL A 189 -22.26 -26.80 0.66
CA VAL A 189 -21.06 -26.13 1.16
C VAL A 189 -19.82 -26.91 0.75
N LEU A 190 -18.94 -26.24 0.01
CA LEU A 190 -17.66 -26.75 -0.47
C LEU A 190 -16.52 -26.21 0.40
N GLU A 191 -15.53 -27.05 0.68
CA GLU A 191 -14.28 -26.62 1.31
C GLU A 191 -13.37 -25.94 0.28
N LEU A 192 -12.98 -24.70 0.52
CA LEU A 192 -12.11 -23.90 -0.35
C LEU A 192 -10.69 -24.43 -0.34
N ARG A 193 -10.15 -24.76 -1.51
CA ARG A 193 -8.74 -25.14 -1.64
C ARG A 193 -7.81 -23.98 -1.32
N HIS A 194 -6.68 -24.25 -0.69
CA HIS A 194 -5.83 -23.23 -0.07
C HIS A 194 -5.16 -22.20 -1.02
N GLN A 195 -5.17 -22.40 -2.34
CA GLN A 195 -4.71 -21.44 -3.36
C GLN A 195 -5.83 -20.98 -4.30
N ASP A 196 -7.07 -21.37 -4.01
CA ASP A 196 -8.24 -20.88 -4.73
C ASP A 196 -8.76 -19.61 -4.04
N ILE A 197 -9.12 -18.60 -4.83
CA ILE A 197 -9.58 -17.30 -4.32
C ILE A 197 -10.85 -16.84 -5.01
N LEU A 198 -11.60 -15.99 -4.30
CA LEU A 198 -12.74 -15.24 -4.81
C LEU A 198 -12.37 -13.77 -4.83
N VAL A 199 -12.70 -13.09 -5.93
CA VAL A 199 -12.50 -11.65 -6.04
C VAL A 199 -13.84 -10.95 -6.12
N SER A 200 -13.92 -9.66 -5.82
CA SER A 200 -15.15 -8.90 -6.02
C SER A 200 -15.59 -8.89 -7.50
N GLU A 201 -16.89 -8.75 -7.76
CA GLU A 201 -17.43 -8.58 -9.12
C GLU A 201 -16.75 -7.44 -9.89
N GLY A 202 -16.49 -6.31 -9.22
CA GLY A 202 -15.76 -5.18 -9.80
C GLY A 202 -14.31 -5.53 -10.19
N CYS A 203 -13.64 -6.39 -9.42
CA CYS A 203 -12.34 -6.94 -9.81
C CYS A 203 -12.48 -7.87 -11.03
N GLY A 204 -13.50 -8.72 -11.06
CA GLY A 204 -13.79 -9.59 -12.20
C GLY A 204 -13.96 -8.84 -13.51
N GLU A 205 -14.79 -7.78 -13.52
CA GLU A 205 -14.97 -6.91 -14.69
C GLU A 205 -13.66 -6.23 -15.10
N TRP A 206 -12.85 -5.83 -14.11
CA TRP A 206 -11.55 -5.23 -14.37
C TRP A 206 -10.57 -6.24 -14.97
N LEU A 207 -10.54 -7.48 -14.48
CA LEU A 207 -9.68 -8.55 -15.00
C LEU A 207 -10.07 -8.94 -16.44
N VAL A 208 -11.35 -8.88 -16.82
CA VAL A 208 -11.78 -9.08 -18.22
C VAL A 208 -11.14 -8.03 -19.14
N ARG A 209 -11.07 -6.77 -18.70
CA ARG A 209 -10.38 -5.71 -19.46
C ARG A 209 -8.88 -5.98 -19.58
N VAL A 210 -8.25 -6.48 -18.51
CA VAL A 210 -6.84 -6.90 -18.55
C VAL A 210 -6.63 -8.08 -19.49
N ALA A 211 -7.50 -9.08 -19.47
CA ALA A 211 -7.46 -10.22 -20.36
C ALA A 211 -7.56 -9.81 -21.84
N LYS A 212 -8.50 -8.91 -22.17
CA LYS A 212 -8.63 -8.32 -23.51
C LYS A 212 -7.38 -7.54 -23.92
N PHE A 213 -6.79 -6.79 -22.99
CA PHE A 213 -5.51 -6.12 -23.22
C PHE A 213 -4.38 -7.11 -23.51
N VAL A 214 -4.25 -8.19 -22.74
CA VAL A 214 -3.22 -9.21 -22.96
C VAL A 214 -3.42 -9.91 -24.30
N ASP A 215 -4.66 -10.23 -24.67
CA ASP A 215 -4.96 -10.85 -25.97
C ASP A 215 -4.66 -9.91 -27.14
N ASP A 216 -5.10 -8.64 -27.08
CA ASP A 216 -4.76 -7.64 -28.08
C ASP A 216 -3.23 -7.43 -28.17
N LEU A 217 -2.53 -7.50 -27.03
CA LEU A 217 -1.08 -7.39 -26.96
C LEU A 217 -0.39 -8.58 -27.64
N LEU A 218 -0.85 -9.80 -27.37
CA LEU A 218 -0.34 -11.02 -28.01
C LEU A 218 -0.55 -10.98 -29.53
N VAL A 219 -1.75 -10.62 -29.98
CA VAL A 219 -2.09 -10.62 -31.41
C VAL A 219 -1.42 -9.47 -32.15
N ARG A 220 -1.59 -8.24 -31.69
CA ARG A 220 -1.22 -7.04 -32.47
C ARG A 220 0.24 -6.66 -32.33
N LEU A 221 0.88 -6.96 -31.20
CA LEU A 221 2.29 -6.61 -30.97
C LEU A 221 3.22 -7.81 -31.11
N TYR A 222 2.83 -8.98 -30.60
CA TYR A 222 3.69 -10.17 -30.60
C TYR A 222 3.39 -11.16 -31.74
N GLY A 223 2.31 -10.99 -32.49
CA GLY A 223 1.93 -11.91 -33.58
C GLY A 223 1.60 -13.32 -33.11
N LEU A 224 1.10 -13.46 -31.88
CA LEU A 224 0.72 -14.73 -31.25
C LEU A 224 -0.80 -14.88 -31.17
N GLU A 225 -1.27 -16.11 -30.97
CA GLU A 225 -2.68 -16.39 -30.72
C GLU A 225 -3.14 -15.79 -29.38
N PRO A 226 -4.40 -15.33 -29.28
CA PRO A 226 -4.96 -14.83 -28.02
C PRO A 226 -5.12 -15.98 -27.01
N PHE A 227 -4.87 -15.69 -25.75
CA PHE A 227 -4.81 -16.67 -24.67
C PHE A 227 -6.12 -16.79 -23.89
N TYR A 228 -6.70 -15.67 -23.44
CA TYR A 228 -7.85 -15.69 -22.54
C TYR A 228 -9.18 -15.82 -23.28
N LYS A 229 -9.36 -15.06 -24.36
CA LYS A 229 -10.63 -14.95 -25.13
C LYS A 229 -11.83 -14.66 -24.22
N ALA A 230 -11.61 -13.89 -23.16
CA ALA A 230 -12.61 -13.64 -22.12
C ALA A 230 -13.53 -12.46 -22.49
N GLU A 231 -14.84 -12.69 -22.47
CA GLU A 231 -15.85 -11.66 -22.71
C GLU A 231 -16.61 -11.28 -21.44
N LYS A 232 -16.74 -12.23 -20.50
CA LYS A 232 -17.40 -12.05 -19.20
C LYS A 232 -16.52 -12.58 -18.06
N PRO A 233 -16.74 -12.14 -16.81
CA PRO A 233 -15.92 -12.59 -15.67
C PRO A 233 -15.86 -14.12 -15.51
N LEU A 234 -16.97 -14.82 -15.78
CA LEU A 234 -17.03 -16.29 -15.69
C LEU A 234 -16.04 -17.01 -16.61
N ASP A 235 -15.61 -16.40 -17.72
CA ASP A 235 -14.62 -17.00 -18.62
C ASP A 235 -13.23 -17.05 -17.97
N LEU A 236 -12.99 -16.22 -16.94
CA LEU A 236 -11.73 -16.17 -16.20
C LEU A 236 -11.66 -17.18 -15.05
N VAL A 237 -12.78 -17.82 -14.68
CA VAL A 237 -12.81 -18.85 -13.64
C VAL A 237 -11.88 -19.99 -14.05
N GLY A 238 -10.93 -20.36 -13.19
CA GLY A 238 -9.89 -21.35 -13.43
C GLY A 238 -8.56 -20.78 -13.93
N HIS A 239 -8.51 -19.51 -14.36
CA HIS A 239 -7.25 -18.87 -14.71
C HIS A 239 -6.44 -18.49 -13.46
N LEU A 240 -5.13 -18.41 -13.66
CA LEU A 240 -4.17 -18.13 -12.59
C LEU A 240 -3.99 -16.62 -12.38
N LEU A 241 -3.99 -16.25 -11.11
CA LEU A 241 -3.70 -14.93 -10.60
C LEU A 241 -2.42 -14.97 -9.77
N MET A 242 -1.81 -13.81 -9.59
CA MET A 242 -0.75 -13.59 -8.63
C MET A 242 -1.25 -12.61 -7.58
N GLY A 243 -1.30 -13.06 -6.33
CA GLY A 243 -1.55 -12.19 -5.18
C GLY A 243 -0.23 -11.65 -4.63
N LEU A 244 -0.20 -10.37 -4.28
CA LEU A 244 0.99 -9.73 -3.73
C LEU A 244 0.56 -8.71 -2.66
N ALA A 245 1.05 -8.90 -1.44
CA ALA A 245 0.83 -7.95 -0.35
C ALA A 245 1.75 -6.73 -0.49
N PRO A 246 1.30 -5.55 -0.03
CA PRO A 246 2.15 -4.39 0.17
C PRO A 246 3.37 -4.75 1.01
N HIS A 247 4.46 -4.08 0.70
CA HIS A 247 5.75 -4.23 1.33
C HIS A 247 6.34 -5.64 1.20
N THR A 248 5.88 -6.41 0.21
CA THR A 248 6.46 -7.71 -0.14
C THR A 248 6.94 -7.75 -1.59
N SER A 249 7.77 -8.74 -1.89
CA SER A 249 8.33 -8.96 -3.23
C SER A 249 8.19 -10.41 -3.72
N ALA A 250 7.49 -11.24 -2.94
CA ALA A 250 7.17 -12.61 -3.27
C ALA A 250 5.66 -12.68 -3.54
N GLY A 251 5.29 -12.79 -4.82
CA GLY A 251 3.91 -13.05 -5.19
C GLY A 251 3.54 -14.49 -4.86
N VAL A 252 2.28 -14.74 -4.54
CA VAL A 252 1.73 -16.08 -4.32
C VAL A 252 0.78 -16.41 -5.45
N LEU A 253 1.00 -17.56 -6.09
CA LEU A 253 0.15 -18.05 -7.15
C LEU A 253 -1.21 -18.44 -6.58
N ALA A 254 -2.28 -17.98 -7.23
CA ALA A 254 -3.65 -18.33 -6.90
C ALA A 254 -4.44 -18.69 -8.16
N ARG A 255 -5.58 -19.36 -7.97
CA ARG A 255 -6.53 -19.66 -9.03
C ARG A 255 -7.87 -18.98 -8.71
N LEU A 256 -8.41 -18.28 -9.69
CA LEU A 256 -9.72 -17.64 -9.54
C LEU A 256 -10.83 -18.69 -9.61
N ILE A 257 -11.70 -18.77 -8.60
CA ILE A 257 -12.80 -19.76 -8.60
C ILE A 257 -14.20 -19.16 -8.59
N GLY A 258 -14.33 -17.85 -8.45
CA GLY A 258 -15.64 -17.19 -8.45
C GLY A 258 -15.59 -15.75 -7.97
N PHE A 259 -16.77 -15.16 -7.79
CA PHE A 259 -16.92 -13.73 -7.54
C PHE A 259 -17.79 -13.45 -6.31
N SER A 260 -17.41 -12.43 -5.55
CA SER A 260 -18.18 -11.93 -4.41
C SER A 260 -18.88 -10.61 -4.77
N LYS A 261 -20.09 -10.42 -4.22
CA LYS A 261 -20.81 -9.13 -4.31
C LYS A 261 -20.19 -8.08 -3.39
N ALA A 262 -19.61 -8.50 -2.27
CA ALA A 262 -18.86 -7.60 -1.40
C ALA A 262 -17.53 -7.17 -2.07
N PRO A 263 -17.10 -5.90 -1.91
CA PRO A 263 -15.89 -5.36 -2.55
C PRO A 263 -14.60 -5.79 -1.83
N VAL A 264 -14.42 -7.10 -1.67
CA VAL A 264 -13.34 -7.75 -0.91
C VAL A 264 -12.81 -8.96 -1.70
N GLY A 265 -11.59 -9.38 -1.37
CA GLY A 265 -11.00 -10.62 -1.85
C GLY A 265 -11.10 -11.70 -0.78
N TYR A 266 -11.80 -12.80 -1.06
CA TYR A 266 -11.77 -13.96 -0.18
C TYR A 266 -10.68 -14.93 -0.60
N GLY A 267 -9.98 -15.47 0.39
CA GLY A 267 -8.98 -16.49 0.19
C GLY A 267 -8.80 -17.34 1.43
N HIS A 268 -8.23 -18.52 1.24
CA HIS A 268 -7.89 -19.37 2.37
C HIS A 268 -6.92 -18.67 3.33
N PRO A 269 -7.04 -18.84 4.66
CA PRO A 269 -6.10 -18.25 5.62
C PRO A 269 -4.63 -18.48 5.28
N PHE A 270 -4.28 -19.66 4.75
CA PHE A 270 -2.92 -19.94 4.27
C PHE A 270 -2.46 -19.04 3.12
N PHE A 271 -3.35 -18.71 2.18
CA PHE A 271 -3.04 -17.78 1.09
C PHE A 271 -2.71 -16.40 1.64
N HIS A 272 -3.54 -15.88 2.54
CA HIS A 272 -3.33 -14.57 3.17
C HIS A 272 -2.05 -14.56 4.02
N ALA A 273 -1.83 -15.60 4.84
CA ALA A 273 -0.65 -15.75 5.67
C ALA A 273 0.65 -15.94 4.85
N ALA A 274 0.59 -16.61 3.70
CA ALA A 274 1.75 -16.77 2.81
C ALA A 274 2.25 -15.43 2.25
N LYS A 275 1.38 -14.41 2.22
CA LYS A 275 1.69 -13.06 1.73
C LYS A 275 2.13 -12.11 2.88
N ARG A 276 1.94 -12.46 4.16
CA ARG A 276 2.15 -11.58 5.33
C ARG A 276 3.20 -12.12 6.30
N ARG A 277 4.40 -11.52 6.41
CA ARG A 277 5.33 -11.83 7.53
C ARG A 277 6.32 -10.71 7.83
N ASN A 278 6.20 -10.01 8.97
CA ASN A 278 7.27 -9.20 9.58
C ASN A 278 6.98 -8.99 11.09
N CYS A 279 7.94 -9.19 12.04
CA CYS A 279 7.78 -8.88 13.49
C CYS A 279 9.12 -8.78 14.30
N PHE A 280 9.11 -8.23 15.53
CA PHE A 280 10.28 -8.09 16.45
C PHE A 280 10.31 -9.08 17.62
N SER A 281 11.50 -9.46 18.12
CA SER A 281 11.62 -10.18 19.40
C SER A 281 11.14 -9.35 20.60
N GLY A 282 10.57 -9.97 21.64
CA GLY A 282 9.99 -9.26 22.78
C GLY A 282 10.95 -8.45 23.65
N ASP A 283 12.21 -8.88 23.75
CA ASP A 283 13.26 -8.16 24.50
C ASP A 283 13.87 -6.99 23.71
N THR A 284 13.36 -6.73 22.50
CA THR A 284 13.83 -5.61 21.69
C THR A 284 13.43 -4.30 22.35
N GLU A 285 14.40 -3.55 22.85
CA GLU A 285 14.21 -2.23 23.42
C GLU A 285 13.77 -1.24 22.34
N ILE A 286 12.69 -0.53 22.59
CA ILE A 286 12.20 0.55 21.74
C ILE A 286 12.17 1.85 22.53
N THR A 287 12.36 2.95 21.81
CA THR A 287 12.32 4.29 22.38
C THR A 287 11.07 5.03 21.92
N VAL A 288 10.16 5.24 22.87
CA VAL A 288 8.84 5.85 22.65
C VAL A 288 8.71 7.12 23.48
N SER A 289 7.89 8.06 23.01
CA SER A 289 7.54 9.28 23.73
C SER A 289 6.04 9.42 23.87
N ASP A 290 5.58 9.70 25.08
CA ASP A 290 4.18 10.03 25.40
C ASP A 290 3.84 11.51 25.12
N GLY A 291 4.77 12.25 24.50
CA GLY A 291 4.65 13.69 24.26
C GLY A 291 5.14 14.58 25.41
N ARG A 292 5.48 14.01 26.58
CA ARG A 292 6.07 14.73 27.73
C ARG A 292 7.48 14.27 28.03
N ARG A 293 7.73 12.96 28.00
CA ARG A 293 9.02 12.33 28.27
C ARG A 293 9.36 11.27 27.24
N TRP A 294 10.63 10.89 27.22
CA TRP A 294 11.13 9.74 26.47
C TRP A 294 11.26 8.55 27.41
N MET A 295 10.85 7.38 26.94
CA MET A 295 10.96 6.12 27.64
C MET A 295 11.60 5.08 26.72
N SER A 296 12.61 4.38 27.24
CA SER A 296 13.20 3.22 26.58
C SER A 296 12.82 1.99 27.39
N LEU A 297 12.16 1.04 26.75
CA LEU A 297 11.65 -0.18 27.37
C LEU A 297 11.56 -1.30 26.34
N PRO A 298 11.57 -2.58 26.76
CA PRO A 298 11.30 -3.70 25.88
C PRO A 298 9.96 -3.55 25.16
N ILE A 299 9.93 -3.88 23.87
CA ILE A 299 8.71 -3.80 23.04
C ILE A 299 7.60 -4.67 23.63
N ARG A 300 7.94 -5.82 24.24
CA ARG A 300 6.99 -6.64 25.00
C ARG A 300 6.30 -5.84 26.09
N GLN A 301 7.08 -5.14 26.91
CA GLN A 301 6.56 -4.34 28.01
C GLN A 301 5.69 -3.21 27.47
N PHE A 302 6.18 -2.47 26.48
CA PHE A 302 5.43 -1.35 25.88
C PHE A 302 4.11 -1.80 25.29
N VAL A 303 4.14 -2.84 24.45
CA VAL A 303 2.95 -3.36 23.79
C VAL A 303 1.98 -3.92 24.83
N THR A 304 2.44 -4.65 25.85
CA THR A 304 1.55 -5.23 26.89
C THR A 304 0.94 -4.17 27.79
N GLU A 305 1.69 -3.14 28.21
CA GLU A 305 1.20 -2.07 29.08
C GLU A 305 0.27 -1.10 28.36
N ASN A 306 0.51 -0.87 27.07
CA ASN A 306 -0.29 0.02 26.23
C ASN A 306 -1.31 -0.73 25.37
N PHE A 307 -1.42 -2.05 25.58
CA PHE A 307 -2.52 -2.85 25.12
C PHE A 307 -3.78 -2.40 25.86
N ASP A 308 -4.76 -1.87 25.13
CA ASP A 308 -6.03 -1.50 25.74
C ASP A 308 -6.92 -2.74 25.90
N ILE A 309 -6.97 -3.29 27.11
CA ILE A 309 -7.81 -4.45 27.47
C ILE A 309 -9.31 -4.07 27.49
N SER A 310 -9.64 -2.77 27.52
CA SER A 310 -11.03 -2.28 27.44
C SER A 310 -11.51 -2.06 25.99
N LYS A 311 -10.59 -1.98 25.02
CA LYS A 311 -10.83 -1.98 23.58
C LYS A 311 -9.92 -2.98 22.83
N PRO A 312 -9.87 -4.27 23.20
CA PRO A 312 -9.02 -5.21 22.53
C PRO A 312 -9.64 -5.55 21.17
N GLY A 313 -8.95 -5.20 20.09
CA GLY A 313 -9.13 -5.89 18.82
C GLY A 313 -8.46 -7.25 18.96
N ILE A 314 -9.25 -8.28 19.21
CA ILE A 314 -8.80 -9.65 19.02
C ILE A 314 -9.27 -9.99 17.62
N ASP A 315 -8.35 -10.09 16.66
CA ASP A 315 -8.69 -10.85 15.47
C ASP A 315 -8.86 -12.32 15.89
N HIS A 316 -9.62 -13.06 15.10
CA HIS A 316 -10.06 -14.42 15.42
C HIS A 316 -8.90 -15.45 15.49
N VAL A 317 -7.65 -14.99 15.58
CA VAL A 317 -6.44 -15.77 15.31
C VAL A 317 -5.36 -15.64 16.39
N GLY A 318 -5.68 -14.91 17.47
CA GLY A 318 -4.80 -14.77 18.63
C GLY A 318 -3.72 -13.71 18.46
N THR A 319 -3.81 -12.88 17.40
CA THR A 319 -3.05 -11.64 17.30
C THR A 319 -3.79 -10.58 18.09
N PHE A 320 -3.15 -10.14 19.16
CA PHE A 320 -3.71 -9.12 20.02
C PHE A 320 -3.28 -7.79 19.44
N TYR A 321 -4.22 -6.99 18.90
CA TYR A 321 -3.93 -5.62 18.48
C TYR A 321 -4.82 -4.59 19.20
N SER A 322 -4.26 -3.41 19.42
CA SER A 322 -5.05 -2.29 19.91
C SER A 322 -4.41 -0.98 19.46
N ASP A 323 -5.22 0.07 19.42
CA ASP A 323 -4.67 1.41 19.52
C ASP A 323 -3.91 1.52 20.85
N PRO A 324 -2.77 2.20 20.91
CA PRO A 324 -2.16 2.48 22.18
C PRO A 324 -3.09 3.35 23.02
N ARG A 325 -3.20 3.04 24.34
CA ARG A 325 -4.08 3.75 25.31
C ARG A 325 -4.01 5.28 25.28
N GLN A 326 -2.89 5.81 24.79
CA GLN A 326 -2.66 7.24 24.58
C GLN A 326 -1.73 7.43 23.37
N PRO A 327 -1.66 8.63 22.76
CA PRO A 327 -0.80 8.86 21.62
C PRO A 327 0.69 8.78 22.01
N PHE A 328 1.36 7.74 21.51
CA PHE A 328 2.82 7.64 21.56
C PHE A 328 3.46 8.05 20.24
N TYR A 329 4.71 8.47 20.31
CA TYR A 329 5.53 8.86 19.19
C TYR A 329 6.85 8.11 19.24
N VAL A 330 7.32 7.64 18.09
CA VAL A 330 8.65 7.05 17.94
C VAL A 330 9.50 7.92 17.04
N ARG A 331 10.82 7.79 17.19
CA ARG A 331 11.74 8.31 16.19
C ARG A 331 11.66 7.39 14.98
N SER A 332 11.30 7.99 13.87
CA SER A 332 11.21 7.33 12.58
C SER A 332 12.20 7.99 11.63
N ILE A 333 12.71 7.23 10.68
CA ILE A 333 13.71 7.70 9.72
C ILE A 333 13.14 7.62 8.32
N ASP A 334 13.32 8.67 7.55
CA ASP A 334 13.00 8.65 6.13
C ASP A 334 14.12 8.01 5.31
N PRO A 335 13.90 7.71 4.02
CA PRO A 335 14.94 7.12 3.18
C PRO A 335 16.21 7.98 3.06
N GLN A 336 16.17 9.28 3.35
CA GLN A 336 17.34 10.18 3.30
C GLN A 336 18.12 10.20 4.62
N GLY A 337 17.77 9.34 5.58
CA GLY A 337 18.43 9.29 6.89
C GLY A 337 17.99 10.42 7.82
N LYS A 338 16.97 11.20 7.46
CA LYS A 338 16.47 12.28 8.30
C LYS A 338 15.44 11.74 9.28
N THR A 339 15.69 11.98 10.56
CA THR A 339 14.80 11.56 11.63
C THR A 339 13.64 12.52 11.81
N SER A 340 12.45 11.99 12.05
CA SER A 340 11.26 12.74 12.43
C SER A 340 10.45 11.96 13.45
N LEU A 341 9.61 12.66 14.22
CA LEU A 341 8.70 12.02 15.15
C LEU A 341 7.44 11.59 14.42
N LYS A 342 7.09 10.31 14.55
CA LYS A 342 5.90 9.73 13.95
C LYS A 342 5.05 9.07 15.02
N ARG A 343 3.74 9.17 14.87
CA ARG A 343 2.78 8.61 15.82
C ARG A 343 2.75 7.10 15.68
N VAL A 344 2.69 6.40 16.81
CA VAL A 344 2.33 4.99 16.87
C VAL A 344 0.81 4.89 16.72
N THR A 345 0.36 4.26 15.65
CA THR A 345 -1.06 4.13 15.30
C THR A 345 -1.68 2.89 15.93
N SER A 346 -0.95 1.77 16.00
CA SER A 346 -1.40 0.54 16.64
C SER A 346 -0.22 -0.24 17.23
N VAL A 347 -0.52 -1.13 18.18
CA VAL A 347 0.42 -2.11 18.74
C VAL A 347 -0.15 -3.51 18.56
N SER A 348 0.70 -4.50 18.27
CA SER A 348 0.26 -5.89 18.07
C SER A 348 1.21 -6.94 18.66
N VAL A 349 0.65 -8.06 19.09
CA VAL A 349 1.37 -9.23 19.65
C VAL A 349 1.09 -10.45 18.79
N HIS A 350 2.14 -11.15 18.38
CA HIS A 350 2.14 -12.29 17.47
C HIS A 350 2.88 -13.48 18.09
N ARG A 351 2.72 -14.68 17.53
CA ARG A 351 3.48 -15.87 17.98
C ARG A 351 4.85 -15.94 17.31
N ALA A 352 5.91 -16.21 18.06
CA ALA A 352 7.27 -16.24 17.52
C ALA A 352 7.52 -17.44 16.57
N PRO A 353 8.24 -17.28 15.44
CA PRO A 353 8.73 -18.40 14.64
C PRO A 353 9.77 -19.23 15.41
N ALA A 354 10.10 -20.44 14.95
CA ALA A 354 11.08 -21.30 15.64
C ALA A 354 12.49 -20.67 15.71
N HIS A 355 12.84 -19.87 14.71
CA HIS A 355 14.13 -19.20 14.60
C HIS A 355 13.98 -17.71 14.26
N LEU A 356 14.82 -16.90 14.87
CA LEU A 356 15.02 -15.47 14.59
C LEU A 356 16.40 -15.27 13.99
N ILE A 357 16.59 -14.15 13.29
CA ILE A 357 17.91 -13.73 12.85
C ILE A 357 18.40 -12.67 13.83
N ARG A 358 19.54 -12.97 14.46
CA ARG A 358 20.22 -12.08 15.39
C ARG A 358 21.37 -11.38 14.66
N PHE A 359 21.32 -10.07 14.63
CA PHE A 359 22.38 -9.20 14.11
C PHE A 359 23.17 -8.62 15.28
N VAL A 360 24.49 -8.57 15.12
CA VAL A 360 25.39 -7.81 16.00
C VAL A 360 26.14 -6.80 15.14
N THR A 361 26.16 -5.54 15.57
CA THR A 361 26.86 -4.46 14.88
C THR A 361 28.20 -4.14 15.54
N ARG A 362 29.11 -3.45 14.83
CA ARG A 362 30.47 -3.13 15.29
C ARG A 362 30.45 -2.23 16.52
N ARG A 363 29.48 -1.32 16.65
CA ARG A 363 29.30 -0.50 17.86
C ARG A 363 28.49 -1.21 18.96
N GLY A 364 28.29 -2.52 18.84
CA GLY A 364 27.73 -3.36 19.90
C GLY A 364 26.20 -3.34 19.99
N ARG A 365 25.48 -2.89 18.95
CA ARG A 365 24.02 -3.04 18.91
C ARG A 365 23.67 -4.48 18.55
N VAL A 366 22.63 -5.00 19.18
CA VAL A 366 22.16 -6.37 18.95
C VAL A 366 20.66 -6.31 18.67
N LEU A 367 20.22 -6.83 17.54
CA LEU A 367 18.80 -6.85 17.18
C LEU A 367 18.41 -8.24 16.70
N SER A 368 17.30 -8.77 17.22
CA SER A 368 16.76 -10.08 16.83
C SER A 368 15.38 -9.90 16.23
N VAL A 369 15.20 -10.33 14.98
CA VAL A 369 13.96 -10.12 14.21
C VAL A 369 13.57 -11.39 13.45
N THR A 370 12.34 -11.45 12.97
CA THR A 370 11.90 -12.54 12.08
C THR A 370 12.69 -12.50 10.76
N PRO A 371 12.88 -13.65 10.07
CA PRO A 371 13.65 -13.70 8.83
C PRO A 371 13.21 -12.70 7.75
N ASP A 372 11.91 -12.48 7.62
CA ASP A 372 11.35 -11.57 6.62
C ASP A 372 11.41 -10.09 7.01
N HIS A 373 11.69 -9.79 8.28
CA HIS A 373 11.58 -8.44 8.86
C HIS A 373 12.31 -7.38 8.04
N ALA A 374 11.65 -6.24 7.78
CA ALA A 374 12.22 -5.14 7.03
C ALA A 374 13.36 -4.43 7.81
N MET A 375 14.60 -4.72 7.46
CA MET A 375 15.82 -4.09 7.99
C MET A 375 16.21 -2.89 7.14
N LEU A 376 16.81 -1.86 7.75
CA LEU A 376 17.39 -0.73 7.02
C LEU A 376 18.91 -0.88 6.87
N VAL A 377 19.43 -0.61 5.68
CA VAL A 377 20.87 -0.61 5.40
C VAL A 377 21.23 0.61 4.57
N TRP A 378 22.29 1.32 4.97
CA TRP A 378 22.92 2.39 4.22
C TRP A 378 23.46 1.89 2.89
N ASP A 379 22.92 2.45 1.80
CA ASP A 379 23.66 2.61 0.55
C ASP A 379 24.29 3.98 0.57
N THR A 380 25.52 4.13 0.08
CA THR A 380 26.13 5.42 -0.33
C THR A 380 25.65 6.70 0.39
N ASP A 381 24.47 7.25 0.06
CA ASP A 381 23.85 8.43 0.69
C ASP A 381 22.41 8.27 1.22
N TYR A 382 21.83 7.07 1.25
CA TYR A 382 20.43 6.85 1.64
C TYR A 382 20.15 5.44 2.22
N LEU A 383 18.98 5.27 2.84
CA LEU A 383 18.57 4.05 3.54
C LEU A 383 17.71 3.13 2.67
N ARG A 384 18.21 1.91 2.44
CA ARG A 384 17.51 0.78 1.82
C ARG A 384 16.67 0.03 2.84
N LYS A 385 15.46 -0.42 2.50
CA LYS A 385 14.80 -1.54 3.18
C LYS A 385 15.18 -2.87 2.52
N ILE A 386 15.64 -3.86 3.28
CA ILE A 386 15.88 -5.25 2.86
C ILE A 386 15.29 -6.22 3.87
N LYS A 387 15.13 -7.50 3.52
CA LYS A 387 14.71 -8.51 4.51
C LYS A 387 15.83 -8.81 5.49
N GLY A 388 15.50 -9.22 6.72
CA GLY A 388 16.46 -9.73 7.69
C GLY A 388 17.34 -10.84 7.11
N LEU A 389 16.76 -11.77 6.35
CA LEU A 389 17.49 -12.87 5.69
C LEU A 389 18.49 -12.38 4.63
N GLU A 390 18.32 -11.17 4.11
CA GLU A 390 19.18 -10.59 3.08
C GLU A 390 20.30 -9.72 3.65
N VAL A 391 20.22 -9.31 4.92
CA VAL A 391 21.31 -8.58 5.60
C VAL A 391 22.56 -9.47 5.65
N ALA A 392 23.67 -8.95 5.15
CA ALA A 392 24.96 -9.62 5.16
C ALA A 392 25.91 -9.02 6.20
N VAL A 393 26.89 -9.81 6.66
CA VAL A 393 28.02 -9.27 7.43
C VAL A 393 28.78 -8.28 6.54
N GLY A 394 29.05 -7.09 7.07
CA GLY A 394 29.62 -5.96 6.33
C GLY A 394 28.60 -4.91 5.89
N ASP A 395 27.30 -5.22 5.91
CA ASP A 395 26.26 -4.23 5.64
C ASP A 395 26.22 -3.16 6.75
N ARG A 396 25.96 -1.91 6.37
CA ARG A 396 25.91 -0.79 7.33
C ARG A 396 24.47 -0.45 7.67
N VAL A 397 24.02 -0.67 8.90
CA VAL A 397 22.69 -0.32 9.37
C VAL A 397 22.66 1.08 10.01
N PRO A 398 21.55 1.83 9.92
CA PRO A 398 21.38 3.09 10.65
C PRO A 398 21.18 2.84 12.13
N VAL A 399 22.09 3.37 12.94
CA VAL A 399 22.04 3.31 14.39
C VAL A 399 21.79 4.69 14.96
N GLU A 400 20.91 4.78 15.95
CA GLU A 400 20.74 5.97 16.76
C GLU A 400 21.80 6.04 17.86
N GLU A 401 22.55 7.15 17.88
CA GLU A 401 23.55 7.42 18.92
C GLU A 401 23.64 8.92 19.19
N GLY A 402 23.41 9.33 20.44
CA GLY A 402 23.48 10.75 20.83
C GLY A 402 22.49 11.67 20.11
N GLY A 403 21.38 11.14 19.59
CA GLY A 403 20.39 11.89 18.82
C GLY A 403 20.75 12.08 17.33
N LEU A 404 21.82 11.45 16.87
CA LEU A 404 22.23 11.40 15.47
C LEU A 404 22.04 10.00 14.90
N VAL A 405 21.96 9.92 13.58
CA VAL A 405 21.97 8.65 12.85
C VAL A 405 23.41 8.37 12.40
N VAL A 406 23.94 7.24 12.82
CA VAL A 406 25.28 6.77 12.52
C VAL A 406 25.18 5.51 11.67
N ALA A 407 26.04 5.38 10.67
CA ALA A 407 26.19 4.12 9.93
C ALA A 407 27.06 3.16 10.74
N ASP A 408 26.50 2.01 11.11
CA ASP A 408 27.22 0.98 11.86
C ASP A 408 27.22 -0.36 11.12
N GLU A 409 28.34 -1.06 11.14
CA GLU A 409 28.55 -2.25 10.32
C GLU A 409 28.06 -3.51 11.04
N VAL A 410 27.31 -4.38 10.37
CA VAL A 410 26.92 -5.70 10.88
C VAL A 410 28.15 -6.59 10.88
N VAL A 411 28.57 -7.05 12.07
CA VAL A 411 29.76 -7.89 12.26
C VAL A 411 29.41 -9.36 12.48
N SER A 412 28.20 -9.66 12.93
CA SER A 412 27.69 -11.03 13.03
C SER A 412 26.23 -11.11 12.60
N ARG A 413 25.89 -12.22 11.97
CA ARG A 413 24.54 -12.65 11.64
C ARG A 413 24.42 -14.12 12.01
N GLU A 414 23.51 -14.43 12.93
CA GLU A 414 23.29 -15.79 13.40
C GLU A 414 21.80 -16.11 13.39
N THR A 415 21.44 -17.30 12.93
CA THR A 415 20.09 -17.85 13.11
C THR A 415 20.01 -18.41 14.52
N VAL A 416 19.21 -17.79 15.39
CA VAL A 416 19.03 -18.19 16.79
C VAL A 416 17.64 -18.77 17.00
N ARG A 417 17.49 -19.70 17.94
CA ARG A 417 16.17 -20.19 18.34
C ARG A 417 15.41 -19.06 19.04
N ALA A 418 14.12 -18.88 18.73
CA ALA A 418 13.28 -17.97 19.49
C ALA A 418 13.15 -18.49 20.93
N LEU A 419 13.55 -17.67 21.91
CA LEU A 419 13.50 -18.01 23.33
C LEU A 419 12.10 -17.85 23.92
N ASP A 420 11.30 -16.97 23.31
CA ASP A 420 9.94 -16.69 23.70
C ASP A 420 8.93 -17.23 22.69
N ASP A 421 7.72 -17.50 23.15
CA ASP A 421 6.60 -17.93 22.32
C ASP A 421 5.95 -16.77 21.53
N ARG A 422 6.33 -15.51 21.80
CA ARG A 422 5.72 -14.30 21.20
C ARG A 422 6.73 -13.32 20.63
N VAL A 423 6.33 -12.68 19.53
CA VAL A 423 6.98 -11.53 18.87
C VAL A 423 6.00 -10.35 18.83
N TYR A 424 6.51 -9.13 18.73
CA TYR A 424 5.72 -7.92 18.94
C TYR A 424 5.93 -6.95 17.78
N CYS A 425 4.93 -6.12 17.49
CA CYS A 425 5.01 -5.09 16.48
C CYS A 425 4.30 -3.82 16.93
N LEU A 426 4.64 -2.71 16.28
CA LEU A 426 3.94 -1.44 16.39
C LEU A 426 3.89 -0.78 15.02
N THR A 427 2.73 -0.24 14.66
CA THR A 427 2.52 0.50 13.42
C THR A 427 2.79 1.98 13.68
N VAL A 428 3.59 2.57 12.80
CA VAL A 428 4.12 3.93 12.81
C VAL A 428 3.64 4.68 11.57
N ALA A 429 3.03 5.84 11.76
CA ALA A 429 2.54 6.66 10.67
C ALA A 429 3.64 7.12 9.68
N ASP A 430 3.24 7.29 8.42
CA ASP A 430 3.99 7.87 7.30
C ASP A 430 5.23 7.08 6.82
N ASN A 431 6.27 7.02 7.64
CA ASN A 431 7.59 6.51 7.23
C ASN A 431 7.72 5.00 7.44
N HIS A 432 6.85 4.44 8.29
CA HIS A 432 6.78 3.01 8.55
C HIS A 432 8.12 2.43 9.04
N THR A 433 8.81 3.18 9.90
CA THR A 433 10.09 2.82 10.51
C THR A 433 10.15 3.29 11.96
N LEU A 434 10.92 2.58 12.79
CA LEU A 434 11.15 2.87 14.20
C LEU A 434 12.60 2.55 14.59
N VAL A 435 13.02 2.97 15.78
CA VAL A 435 14.27 2.54 16.42
C VAL A 435 14.03 1.34 17.32
N ALA A 436 14.80 0.27 17.11
CA ALA A 436 14.74 -0.98 17.85
C ALA A 436 16.17 -1.41 18.23
N ASN A 437 16.47 -1.54 19.53
CA ASN A 437 17.82 -1.74 20.09
C ASN A 437 18.85 -0.75 19.53
N GLY A 438 18.42 0.50 19.33
CA GLY A 438 19.23 1.55 18.73
C GLY A 438 19.42 1.43 17.22
N ILE A 439 18.81 0.46 16.52
CA ILE A 439 18.89 0.32 15.06
C ILE A 439 17.56 0.78 14.45
N PHE A 440 17.59 1.66 13.44
CA PHE A 440 16.38 1.96 12.69
C PHE A 440 16.01 0.79 11.75
N CYS A 441 14.74 0.42 11.73
CA CYS A 441 14.18 -0.69 10.96
C CYS A 441 12.71 -0.43 10.60
N GLY A 442 12.10 -1.25 9.73
CA GLY A 442 10.72 -1.10 9.27
C GLY A 442 9.65 -1.63 10.23
N GLN A 443 8.41 -1.18 10.05
CA GLN A 443 7.22 -1.72 10.72
C GLN A 443 6.59 -2.89 9.93
N CYS A 444 5.48 -3.45 10.44
CA CYS A 444 4.75 -4.57 9.85
C CYS A 444 3.23 -4.27 9.79
N ASP A 445 2.60 -4.25 8.60
CA ASP A 445 1.14 -4.09 8.40
C ASP A 445 0.72 -4.66 7.03
N GLY A 446 -0.45 -5.30 6.89
CA GLY A 446 -0.80 -6.01 5.64
C GLY A 446 -2.24 -6.49 5.46
N ASP A 447 -3.25 -5.61 5.55
CA ASP A 447 -4.68 -5.97 5.34
C ASP A 447 -5.27 -5.67 3.95
N GLU A 448 -4.51 -5.02 3.08
CA GLU A 448 -4.86 -4.79 1.67
C GLU A 448 -3.89 -5.57 0.80
N ASP A 449 -4.36 -6.28 -0.21
CA ASP A 449 -3.52 -6.99 -1.17
C ASP A 449 -3.88 -6.62 -2.60
N CYS A 450 -2.92 -6.81 -3.50
CA CYS A 450 -3.15 -6.64 -4.92
C CYS A 450 -3.19 -7.98 -5.64
N VAL A 451 -4.08 -8.09 -6.63
CA VAL A 451 -4.12 -9.21 -7.57
C VAL A 451 -3.81 -8.74 -8.98
N MET A 452 -3.16 -9.61 -9.75
CA MET A 452 -2.90 -9.42 -11.18
C MET A 452 -3.03 -10.74 -11.93
N LEU A 453 -3.39 -10.69 -13.21
CA LEU A 453 -3.38 -11.88 -14.07
C LEU A 453 -1.94 -12.39 -14.20
N LEU A 454 -1.74 -13.70 -14.07
CA LEU A 454 -0.40 -14.29 -14.14
C LEU A 454 0.32 -13.92 -15.44
N LEU A 455 -0.36 -14.02 -16.59
CA LEU A 455 0.25 -13.75 -17.89
C LEU A 455 0.61 -12.27 -18.10
N ASP A 456 -0.18 -11.34 -17.54
CA ASP A 456 0.17 -9.92 -17.49
C ASP A 456 1.47 -9.71 -16.69
N GLY A 457 1.54 -10.31 -15.50
CA GLY A 457 2.73 -10.30 -14.66
C GLY A 457 3.97 -10.90 -15.34
N LEU A 458 3.81 -11.89 -16.21
CA LEU A 458 4.94 -12.51 -16.93
C LEU A 458 5.42 -11.69 -18.15
N ILE A 459 4.49 -11.11 -18.91
CA ILE A 459 4.81 -10.41 -20.18
C ILE A 459 5.22 -8.96 -19.94
N ASN A 460 4.57 -8.28 -18.98
CA ASN A 460 4.69 -6.82 -18.84
C ASN A 460 5.62 -6.39 -17.71
N PHE A 461 5.88 -7.26 -16.74
CA PHE A 461 6.86 -6.99 -15.70
C PHE A 461 8.28 -6.92 -16.27
N SER A 462 9.06 -5.94 -15.81
CA SER A 462 10.51 -5.95 -16.00
C SER A 462 11.23 -5.28 -14.84
N ARG A 463 12.32 -5.90 -14.38
CA ARG A 463 13.22 -5.31 -13.38
C ARG A 463 13.82 -3.98 -13.86
N ALA A 464 13.94 -3.77 -15.16
CA ALA A 464 14.47 -2.54 -15.74
C ALA A 464 13.51 -1.33 -15.61
N TYR A 465 12.23 -1.56 -15.30
CA TYR A 465 11.26 -0.52 -14.98
C TYR A 465 11.27 -0.12 -13.50
N LEU A 466 11.86 -0.94 -12.62
CA LEU A 466 11.89 -0.66 -11.20
C LEU A 466 12.66 0.63 -10.92
N PRO A 467 12.16 1.49 -10.02
CA PRO A 467 12.83 2.73 -9.66
C PRO A 467 14.26 2.50 -9.17
N GLU A 468 15.19 3.38 -9.58
CA GLU A 468 16.59 3.39 -9.14
C GLU A 468 16.70 3.68 -7.63
N THR A 469 15.75 4.45 -7.08
CA THR A 469 15.67 4.75 -5.65
C THR A 469 15.18 3.54 -4.86
N ARG A 470 16.01 3.01 -3.94
CA ARG A 470 15.65 1.87 -3.07
C ARG A 470 14.37 2.14 -2.26
N GLY A 471 13.49 1.14 -2.25
CA GLY A 471 12.09 1.23 -1.84
C GLY A 471 11.11 1.00 -3.00
N GLY A 472 11.56 1.19 -4.26
CA GLY A 472 10.75 0.92 -5.46
C GLY A 472 10.72 -0.55 -5.92
N THR A 473 11.56 -1.41 -5.34
CA THR A 473 11.58 -2.87 -5.58
C THR A 473 10.68 -3.64 -4.64
N MET A 474 10.27 -3.00 -3.53
CA MET A 474 9.20 -3.49 -2.67
C MET A 474 7.88 -3.25 -3.41
N ASP A 475 6.91 -4.13 -3.21
CA ASP A 475 5.66 -4.16 -3.97
C ASP A 475 5.89 -4.55 -5.43
N ALA A 476 6.86 -5.41 -5.75
CA ALA A 476 7.04 -5.95 -7.11
C ALA A 476 7.25 -7.47 -7.04
N PRO A 477 6.65 -8.27 -7.93
CA PRO A 477 6.73 -9.71 -7.87
C PRO A 477 8.09 -10.23 -8.39
N LEU A 478 9.12 -10.09 -7.56
CA LEU A 478 10.50 -10.51 -7.89
C LEU A 478 10.66 -12.03 -7.89
N VAL A 479 9.83 -12.71 -7.08
CA VAL A 479 9.74 -14.16 -6.94
C VAL A 479 8.26 -14.55 -6.91
N LEU A 480 7.93 -15.75 -7.39
CA LEU A 480 6.58 -16.31 -7.37
C LEU A 480 6.58 -17.64 -6.60
N THR A 481 5.86 -17.68 -5.49
CA THR A 481 5.57 -18.89 -4.72
C THR A 481 4.44 -19.65 -5.42
N THR A 482 4.75 -20.83 -5.96
CA THR A 482 3.80 -21.63 -6.75
C THR A 482 2.98 -22.60 -5.91
N ARG A 483 3.47 -22.97 -4.72
CA ARG A 483 2.81 -23.90 -3.80
C ARG A 483 2.91 -23.36 -2.39
N ILE A 484 1.81 -23.49 -1.64
CA ILE A 484 1.77 -23.13 -0.23
C ILE A 484 1.97 -24.38 0.61
N ASP A 485 2.96 -24.36 1.49
CA ASP A 485 3.12 -25.34 2.56
C ASP A 485 2.63 -24.73 3.88
N PRO A 486 1.58 -25.28 4.53
CA PRO A 486 1.10 -24.80 5.81
C PRO A 486 2.17 -24.69 6.90
N ALA A 487 3.18 -25.56 6.89
CA ALA A 487 4.28 -25.50 7.86
C ALA A 487 5.20 -24.27 7.65
N GLU A 488 5.22 -23.74 6.43
CA GLU A 488 6.03 -22.58 6.02
C GLU A 488 5.20 -21.29 5.90
N VAL A 489 3.92 -21.28 6.29
CA VAL A 489 3.09 -20.05 6.40
C VAL A 489 2.92 -19.57 7.84
N ASP A 490 2.47 -18.33 7.99
CA ASP A 490 2.45 -17.66 9.29
C ASP A 490 1.68 -18.49 10.33
N LYS A 491 2.19 -18.51 11.57
CA LYS A 491 1.61 -19.29 12.66
C LYS A 491 0.20 -18.89 13.02
N GLU A 492 -0.18 -17.66 12.69
CA GLU A 492 -1.54 -17.18 12.77
C GLU A 492 -2.51 -18.17 12.10
N SER A 493 -2.24 -18.54 10.85
CA SER A 493 -3.08 -19.52 10.14
C SER A 493 -3.11 -20.92 10.76
N LEU A 494 -2.16 -21.24 11.64
CA LEU A 494 -2.13 -22.52 12.38
C LEU A 494 -3.05 -22.54 13.60
N ASN A 495 -3.47 -21.37 14.08
CA ASN A 495 -4.40 -21.23 15.21
C ASN A 495 -5.87 -21.31 14.79
N VAL A 496 -6.17 -21.51 13.50
CA VAL A 496 -7.55 -21.64 13.02
C VAL A 496 -8.16 -22.91 13.61
N ASP A 497 -9.26 -22.73 14.35
CA ASP A 497 -10.08 -23.83 14.84
C ASP A 497 -10.83 -24.46 13.67
N VAL A 498 -10.69 -25.76 13.49
CA VAL A 498 -11.21 -26.52 12.34
C VAL A 498 -12.27 -27.55 12.74
N CYS A 499 -12.79 -27.45 13.96
CA CYS A 499 -13.89 -28.27 14.45
C CYS A 499 -15.27 -27.76 13.99
N ASP A 500 -16.23 -28.67 13.86
CA ASP A 500 -17.63 -28.38 13.51
C ASP A 500 -18.43 -27.82 14.70
N HIS A 501 -18.06 -28.15 15.93
CA HIS A 501 -18.59 -27.54 17.13
C HIS A 501 -17.54 -27.53 18.25
N TYR A 502 -17.64 -26.57 19.17
CA TYR A 502 -16.83 -26.63 20.39
C TYR A 502 -17.39 -27.71 21.33
N PRO A 503 -16.54 -28.47 22.04
CA PRO A 503 -16.99 -29.44 23.02
C PRO A 503 -17.43 -28.76 24.33
N ILE A 504 -18.21 -29.47 25.16
CA ILE A 504 -18.83 -28.92 26.39
C ILE A 504 -17.79 -28.42 27.41
N GLU A 505 -16.61 -29.05 27.42
CA GLU A 505 -15.48 -28.72 28.26
C GLU A 505 -14.97 -27.30 28.02
N VAL A 506 -14.97 -26.84 26.76
CA VAL A 506 -14.58 -25.47 26.42
C VAL A 506 -15.57 -24.47 27.02
N TYR A 507 -16.87 -24.72 26.88
CA TYR A 507 -17.90 -23.84 27.47
C TYR A 507 -17.83 -23.78 28.99
N ASN A 508 -17.63 -24.92 29.66
CA ASN A 508 -17.46 -24.99 31.12
C ASN A 508 -16.17 -24.28 31.57
N GLY A 509 -15.09 -24.42 30.80
CA GLY A 509 -13.83 -23.71 31.03
C GLY A 509 -14.01 -22.19 30.95
N CYS A 510 -14.77 -21.70 29.97
CA CYS A 510 -15.10 -20.27 29.85
C CYS A 510 -15.89 -19.74 31.05
N LEU A 511 -16.85 -20.50 31.59
CA LEU A 511 -17.59 -20.14 32.82
C LEU A 511 -16.67 -20.05 34.05
N ALA A 512 -15.62 -20.87 34.07
CA ALA A 512 -14.60 -20.87 35.12
C ALA A 512 -13.47 -19.86 34.89
N TYR A 513 -13.53 -19.06 33.81
CA TYR A 513 -12.43 -18.17 33.38
C TYR A 513 -11.09 -18.90 33.23
N ALA A 514 -11.13 -20.16 32.77
CA ALA A 514 -9.93 -20.95 32.52
C ALA A 514 -9.05 -20.31 31.44
N HIS A 515 -7.73 -20.51 31.55
CA HIS A 515 -6.80 -19.97 30.57
C HIS A 515 -6.91 -20.77 29.25
N PRO A 516 -6.89 -20.13 28.06
CA PRO A 516 -7.08 -20.85 26.79
C PRO A 516 -6.10 -22.00 26.54
N LYS A 517 -4.86 -21.91 27.04
CA LYS A 517 -3.86 -22.99 26.95
C LYS A 517 -4.28 -24.26 27.69
N ASP A 518 -5.11 -24.15 28.73
CA ASP A 518 -5.60 -25.31 29.50
C ASP A 518 -6.75 -26.03 28.75
N LEU A 519 -7.32 -25.38 27.74
CA LEU A 519 -8.41 -25.90 26.91
C LEU A 519 -7.92 -26.35 25.51
N ASP A 520 -6.63 -26.19 25.23
CA ASP A 520 -6.03 -26.40 23.90
C ASP A 520 -6.23 -27.83 23.38
N ASP A 521 -6.12 -28.82 24.28
CA ASP A 521 -6.25 -30.23 23.95
C ASP A 521 -7.66 -30.60 23.43
N TYR A 522 -8.68 -29.84 23.81
CA TYR A 522 -10.08 -30.08 23.45
C TYR A 522 -10.46 -29.50 22.09
N VAL A 523 -9.66 -28.58 21.54
CA VAL A 523 -9.97 -27.90 20.28
C VAL A 523 -9.09 -28.46 19.16
N ASP A 524 -9.73 -28.80 18.03
CA ASP A 524 -9.00 -29.20 16.83
C ASP A 524 -8.55 -27.95 16.06
N ARG A 525 -7.25 -27.84 15.84
CA ARG A 525 -6.59 -26.69 15.20
C ARG A 525 -5.68 -27.17 14.09
N VAL A 526 -5.47 -26.30 13.11
CA VAL A 526 -4.55 -26.57 12.00
C VAL A 526 -3.16 -27.01 12.47
N GLU A 527 -2.59 -26.41 13.52
CA GLU A 527 -1.28 -26.79 14.07
C GLU A 527 -1.18 -28.29 14.39
N ARG A 528 -2.28 -28.92 14.84
CA ARG A 528 -2.33 -30.34 15.21
C ARG A 528 -2.36 -31.27 14.00
N ARG A 529 -2.69 -30.75 12.82
CA ARG A 529 -2.79 -31.49 11.57
C ARG A 529 -1.54 -31.41 10.70
N LEU A 530 -0.57 -30.56 11.08
CA LEU A 530 0.68 -30.37 10.33
C LEU A 530 1.45 -31.69 10.12
N GLY A 531 2.01 -31.85 8.92
CA GLY A 531 2.76 -33.06 8.53
C GLY A 531 1.87 -34.25 8.21
N THR A 532 0.55 -34.10 8.28
CA THR A 532 -0.44 -35.09 7.81
C THR A 532 -1.15 -34.59 6.55
N PRO A 533 -1.79 -35.47 5.75
CA PRO A 533 -2.62 -35.04 4.62
C PRO A 533 -3.74 -34.06 5.01
N ALA A 534 -4.23 -34.12 6.25
CA ALA A 534 -5.30 -33.26 6.75
C ALA A 534 -4.86 -31.81 7.07
N GLN A 535 -3.60 -31.45 6.81
CA GLN A 535 -3.11 -30.08 7.02
C GLN A 535 -3.72 -29.06 6.05
N CYS A 536 -4.23 -29.52 4.91
CA CYS A 536 -4.76 -28.69 3.83
C CYS A 536 -6.25 -28.89 3.53
N GLU A 537 -6.87 -29.93 4.10
CA GLU A 537 -8.21 -30.41 3.76
C GLU A 537 -8.92 -31.00 5.00
N GLY A 538 -10.25 -31.13 4.93
CA GLY A 538 -11.09 -31.66 5.99
C GLY A 538 -11.38 -30.64 7.09
N PHE A 539 -11.38 -29.35 6.78
CA PHE A 539 -11.72 -28.30 7.74
C PHE A 539 -13.23 -28.28 7.96
N SER A 540 -13.63 -27.87 9.15
CA SER A 540 -15.04 -27.60 9.48
C SER A 540 -15.19 -26.19 10.03
N PHE A 541 -16.43 -25.79 10.30
CA PHE A 541 -16.77 -24.48 10.83
C PHE A 541 -17.96 -24.60 11.79
N THR A 542 -18.03 -23.68 12.76
CA THR A 542 -19.03 -23.75 13.83
C THR A 542 -20.37 -23.11 13.49
N HIS A 543 -20.38 -22.08 12.64
CA HIS A 543 -21.57 -21.30 12.33
C HIS A 543 -21.74 -21.14 10.83
N ALA A 544 -22.91 -21.52 10.32
CA ALA A 544 -23.28 -21.28 8.93
C ALA A 544 -23.70 -19.81 8.72
N THR A 545 -23.36 -19.27 7.55
CA THR A 545 -23.82 -17.96 7.08
C THR A 545 -24.89 -18.12 6.00
N SER A 546 -25.83 -17.19 5.94
CA SER A 546 -26.83 -17.17 4.86
C SER A 546 -26.21 -16.84 3.51
N ASN A 547 -25.28 -15.89 3.45
CA ASN A 547 -24.46 -15.59 2.27
C ASN A 547 -23.17 -14.90 2.73
N ILE A 548 -22.00 -15.25 2.18
CA ILE A 548 -20.73 -14.58 2.51
C ILE A 548 -20.73 -13.07 2.23
N SER A 549 -21.54 -12.61 1.29
CA SER A 549 -21.77 -11.19 0.95
C SER A 549 -23.05 -10.63 1.57
N ALA A 550 -23.66 -11.30 2.56
CA ALA A 550 -24.84 -10.79 3.25
C ALA A 550 -24.48 -9.54 4.07
N GLY A 551 -24.90 -8.36 3.62
CA GLY A 551 -24.71 -7.12 4.35
C GLY A 551 -24.70 -5.89 3.45
N PRO A 552 -24.50 -4.70 4.03
CA PRO A 552 -24.31 -3.48 3.25
C PRO A 552 -22.98 -3.57 2.46
N LEU A 553 -23.07 -3.63 1.14
CA LEU A 553 -21.91 -3.75 0.24
C LEU A 553 -21.01 -2.51 0.21
N GLU A 554 -21.56 -1.36 0.62
CA GLU A 554 -20.84 -0.11 0.66
C GLU A 554 -21.12 0.60 1.98
N SER A 555 -20.03 0.99 2.64
CA SER A 555 -20.07 1.72 3.91
C SER A 555 -20.80 3.06 3.76
N THR A 556 -21.52 3.48 4.80
CA THR A 556 -22.09 4.85 4.84
C THR A 556 -20.99 5.90 4.75
N TYR A 557 -19.80 5.60 5.27
CA TYR A 557 -18.64 6.50 5.24
C TYR A 557 -18.20 6.87 3.82
N THR A 558 -18.24 5.95 2.85
CA THR A 558 -17.86 6.23 1.45
C THR A 558 -18.96 6.97 0.69
N LYS A 559 -20.23 6.73 1.03
CA LYS A 559 -21.40 7.40 0.42
C LYS A 559 -21.49 8.87 0.81
N LEU A 560 -21.13 9.21 2.03
CA LEU A 560 -21.17 10.59 2.52
C LEU A 560 -20.01 11.39 1.92
N GLY A 561 -20.34 12.48 1.22
CA GLY A 561 -19.36 13.29 0.51
C GLY A 561 -18.58 14.23 1.44
N SER A 562 -19.28 14.97 2.30
CA SER A 562 -18.63 15.95 3.17
C SER A 562 -18.23 15.35 4.53
N MET A 563 -17.17 15.90 5.12
CA MET A 563 -16.75 15.51 6.47
C MET A 563 -17.80 15.89 7.52
N LEU A 564 -18.56 16.97 7.27
CA LEU A 564 -19.63 17.41 8.15
C LEU A 564 -20.73 16.33 8.21
N ASP A 565 -21.19 15.86 7.05
CA ASP A 565 -22.23 14.81 6.99
C ASP A 565 -21.76 13.51 7.66
N LYS A 566 -20.48 13.16 7.50
CA LYS A 566 -19.88 11.98 8.14
C LYS A 566 -19.92 12.08 9.66
N LEU A 567 -19.59 13.25 10.19
CA LEU A 567 -19.62 13.47 11.63
C LEU A 567 -21.04 13.49 12.17
N ASP A 568 -21.95 14.20 11.50
CA ASP A 568 -23.35 14.25 11.93
C ASP A 568 -23.94 12.84 11.96
N ALA A 569 -23.64 12.00 10.97
CA ALA A 569 -24.03 10.59 10.97
C ALA A 569 -23.38 9.77 12.10
N GLU A 570 -22.11 10.03 12.43
CA GLU A 570 -21.40 9.40 13.57
C GLU A 570 -22.07 9.76 14.90
N LEU A 571 -22.35 11.05 15.13
CA LEU A 571 -22.98 11.53 16.36
C LEU A 571 -24.46 11.11 16.46
N ASP A 572 -25.18 11.09 15.34
CA ASP A 572 -26.56 10.57 15.31
C ASP A 572 -26.62 9.06 15.54
N LEU A 573 -25.57 8.31 15.16
CA LEU A 573 -25.44 6.91 15.51
C LEU A 573 -25.12 6.75 17.00
N ALA A 574 -24.25 7.58 17.56
CA ALA A 574 -23.93 7.57 19.00
C ALA A 574 -25.21 7.70 19.86
N LYS A 575 -26.09 8.66 19.55
CA LYS A 575 -27.39 8.85 20.24
C LYS A 575 -28.30 7.62 20.21
N LYS A 576 -28.14 6.72 19.23
CA LYS A 576 -28.97 5.52 19.08
C LYS A 576 -28.39 4.33 19.85
N ILE A 577 -27.10 4.32 20.15
CA ILE A 577 -26.41 3.18 20.72
C ILE A 577 -26.33 3.32 22.24
N ARG A 578 -27.03 2.45 22.97
CA ARG A 578 -27.04 2.42 24.46
C ARG A 578 -25.65 2.26 25.10
N ALA A 579 -24.70 1.65 24.38
CA ALA A 579 -23.35 1.39 24.87
C ALA A 579 -22.38 2.56 24.63
N VAL A 580 -22.82 3.61 23.93
CA VAL A 580 -21.98 4.76 23.57
C VAL A 580 -22.52 6.00 24.27
N ASP A 581 -21.62 6.75 24.89
CA ASP A 581 -21.93 8.06 25.47
C ASP A 581 -21.69 9.14 24.40
N GLU A 582 -22.77 9.77 23.92
CA GLU A 582 -22.71 10.78 22.86
C GLU A 582 -21.91 12.03 23.25
N ASP A 583 -21.92 12.41 24.54
CA ASP A 583 -21.22 13.59 25.03
C ASP A 583 -19.70 13.34 25.07
N ASP A 584 -19.27 12.15 25.51
CA ASP A 584 -17.85 11.75 25.46
C ASP A 584 -17.34 11.65 24.01
N VAL A 585 -18.14 11.08 23.10
CA VAL A 585 -17.77 11.02 21.67
C VAL A 585 -17.60 12.42 21.09
N ALA A 586 -18.57 13.30 21.32
CA ALA A 586 -18.53 14.69 20.86
C ALA A 586 -17.31 15.44 21.42
N GLU A 587 -17.00 15.28 22.70
CA GLU A 587 -15.84 15.92 23.33
C GLU A 587 -14.51 15.37 22.79
N ARG A 588 -14.42 14.06 22.54
CA ARG A 588 -13.23 13.45 21.93
C ARG A 588 -13.01 13.97 20.53
N VAL A 589 -14.04 14.02 19.69
CA VAL A 589 -13.95 14.55 18.32
C VAL A 589 -13.41 15.99 18.33
N LEU A 590 -13.95 16.85 19.20
CA LEU A 590 -13.49 18.23 19.33
C LEU A 590 -12.00 18.30 19.68
N ASN A 591 -11.57 17.51 20.67
CA ASN A 591 -10.21 17.58 21.19
C ASN A 591 -9.16 16.94 20.27
N THR A 592 -9.46 15.78 19.68
CA THR A 592 -8.48 15.02 18.90
C THR A 592 -8.40 15.48 17.44
N HIS A 593 -9.52 15.96 16.88
CA HIS A 593 -9.61 16.35 15.47
C HIS A 593 -9.73 17.87 15.30
N PHE A 594 -10.81 18.50 15.75
CA PHE A 594 -11.15 19.86 15.27
C PHE A 594 -10.29 20.95 15.89
N ILE A 595 -10.16 20.98 17.21
CA ILE A 595 -9.33 21.98 17.90
C ILE A 595 -7.88 21.88 17.41
N ARG A 596 -7.38 20.65 17.20
CA ARG A 596 -6.03 20.40 16.69
C ARG A 596 -5.86 20.90 15.25
N ASP A 597 -6.83 20.66 14.38
CA ASP A 597 -6.76 21.11 12.98
C ASP A 597 -6.92 22.64 12.86
N LEU A 598 -7.87 23.25 13.58
CA LEU A 598 -8.05 24.71 13.63
C LEU A 598 -6.76 25.40 14.10
N GLN A 599 -6.15 24.92 15.19
CA GLN A 599 -4.88 25.43 15.70
C GLN A 599 -3.73 25.19 14.72
N GLY A 600 -3.66 24.01 14.11
CA GLY A 600 -2.63 23.64 13.15
C GLY A 600 -2.67 24.54 11.92
N ASN A 601 -3.86 24.72 11.33
CA ASN A 601 -4.06 25.52 10.13
C ASN A 601 -3.85 27.01 10.39
N LEU A 602 -4.28 27.54 11.55
CA LEU A 602 -4.02 28.93 11.93
C LEU A 602 -2.50 29.20 12.11
N ASN A 603 -1.79 28.28 12.77
CA ASN A 603 -0.33 28.36 12.90
C ASN A 603 0.39 28.21 11.55
N ALA A 604 -0.08 27.31 10.68
CA ALA A 604 0.46 27.15 9.35
C ALA A 604 0.24 28.41 8.49
N PHE A 605 -0.95 29.02 8.59
CA PHE A 605 -1.30 30.24 7.88
C PHE A 605 -0.36 31.41 8.24
N SER A 606 -0.02 31.59 9.51
CA SER A 606 0.90 32.66 9.95
C SER A 606 2.36 32.44 9.49
N LYS A 607 2.78 31.17 9.30
CA LYS A 607 4.16 30.80 8.91
C LYS A 607 4.31 30.42 7.44
N GLN A 608 3.26 30.59 6.65
CA GLN A 608 3.18 30.01 5.32
C GLN A 608 4.16 30.62 4.32
N LYS A 609 4.50 29.84 3.29
CA LYS A 609 5.17 30.32 2.09
C LYS A 609 4.12 30.70 1.05
N VAL A 610 4.52 31.49 0.07
CA VAL A 610 3.69 31.79 -1.10
C VAL A 610 4.26 31.07 -2.32
N ARG A 611 3.38 30.66 -3.25
CA ARG A 611 3.78 29.95 -4.47
C ARG A 611 3.26 30.64 -5.72
N CYS A 612 4.06 30.62 -6.79
CA CYS A 612 3.58 31.04 -8.11
C CYS A 612 2.77 29.93 -8.77
N MET A 613 1.58 30.25 -9.30
CA MET A 613 0.73 29.26 -9.98
C MET A 613 1.26 28.80 -11.35
N LYS A 614 2.16 29.58 -11.97
CA LYS A 614 2.69 29.28 -13.30
C LYS A 614 3.98 28.46 -13.27
N CYS A 615 4.95 28.86 -12.45
CA CYS A 615 6.25 28.20 -12.39
C CYS A 615 6.52 27.42 -11.08
N ASN A 616 5.54 27.37 -10.16
CA ASN A 616 5.66 26.74 -8.84
C ASN A 616 6.83 27.24 -7.97
N ALA A 617 7.45 28.38 -8.32
CA ALA A 617 8.46 29.00 -7.48
C ALA A 617 7.86 29.36 -6.11
N LYS A 618 8.55 28.92 -5.05
CA LYS A 618 8.14 29.15 -3.66
C LYS A 618 8.95 30.31 -3.09
N TYR A 619 8.26 31.27 -2.48
CA TYR A 619 8.88 32.41 -1.80
C TYR A 619 8.51 32.38 -0.32
N ARG A 620 9.48 32.70 0.54
CA ARG A 620 9.24 32.81 1.98
C ARG A 620 8.29 33.97 2.33
N ARG A 621 8.30 35.04 1.53
CA ARG A 621 7.45 36.23 1.70
C ARG A 621 6.87 36.63 0.35
N MET A 622 5.73 37.33 0.37
CA MET A 622 5.14 37.88 -0.83
C MET A 622 6.11 38.87 -1.49
N PRO A 623 6.48 38.71 -2.77
CA PRO A 623 7.24 39.73 -3.48
C PRO A 623 6.47 41.06 -3.47
N LEU A 624 7.15 42.19 -3.19
CA LEU A 624 6.49 43.50 -3.09
C LEU A 624 5.74 43.90 -4.36
N ALA A 625 6.18 43.41 -5.53
CA ALA A 625 5.50 43.63 -6.80
C ALA A 625 4.19 42.82 -6.98
N GLY A 626 3.81 41.95 -6.02
CA GLY A 626 2.64 41.06 -6.10
C GLY A 626 2.73 39.98 -7.19
N LYS A 627 3.86 39.92 -7.90
CA LYS A 627 4.11 39.04 -9.05
C LYS A 627 5.36 38.19 -8.81
N CYS A 628 5.38 37.03 -9.45
CA CYS A 628 6.52 36.13 -9.39
C CYS A 628 7.73 36.76 -10.08
N THR A 629 8.87 36.79 -9.37
CA THR A 629 10.11 37.36 -9.89
C THR A 629 10.75 36.55 -11.02
N ARG A 630 10.32 35.30 -11.23
CA ARG A 630 10.85 34.43 -12.30
C ARG A 630 10.03 34.50 -13.59
N CYS A 631 8.71 34.56 -13.49
CA CYS A 631 7.84 34.40 -14.67
C CYS A 631 6.69 35.43 -14.76
N GLY A 632 6.66 36.43 -13.87
CA GLY A 632 5.62 37.47 -13.82
C GLY A 632 4.22 36.98 -13.42
N GLY A 633 4.05 35.70 -13.11
CA GLY A 633 2.76 35.09 -12.77
C GLY A 633 2.26 35.46 -11.38
N HIS A 634 0.97 35.25 -11.12
CA HIS A 634 0.37 35.53 -9.83
C HIS A 634 0.89 34.58 -8.74
N VAL A 635 1.11 35.13 -7.56
CA VAL A 635 1.64 34.45 -6.38
C VAL A 635 0.53 34.39 -5.34
N ILE A 636 0.24 33.19 -4.86
CA ILE A 636 -0.83 32.94 -3.90
C ILE A 636 -0.28 32.34 -2.60
N PRO A 637 -0.97 32.57 -1.46
CA PRO A 637 -0.70 31.82 -0.23
C PRO A 637 -0.88 30.31 -0.44
N THR A 638 -0.20 29.51 0.38
CA THR A 638 -0.30 28.04 0.33
C THR A 638 -1.42 27.51 1.23
N VAL A 639 -1.80 28.26 2.26
CA VAL A 639 -2.92 28.00 3.16
C VAL A 639 -3.92 29.13 2.99
N HIS A 640 -5.17 28.81 2.66
CA HIS A 640 -6.24 29.78 2.44
C HIS A 640 -7.12 29.93 3.68
N GLU A 641 -7.75 31.09 3.86
CA GLU A 641 -8.65 31.36 4.99
C GLU A 641 -9.73 30.29 5.18
N GLY A 642 -10.37 29.84 4.08
CA GLY A 642 -11.40 28.81 4.15
C GLY A 642 -10.92 27.48 4.74
N SER A 643 -9.63 27.16 4.61
CA SER A 643 -9.05 25.96 5.25
C SER A 643 -8.92 26.11 6.76
N VAL A 644 -8.73 27.34 7.26
CA VAL A 644 -8.65 27.64 8.69
C VAL A 644 -10.04 27.69 9.32
N LYS A 645 -11.06 28.19 8.60
CA LYS A 645 -12.43 28.32 9.10
C LYS A 645 -13.29 27.04 8.97
N LYS A 646 -12.79 26.00 8.30
CA LYS A 646 -13.54 24.80 7.89
C LYS A 646 -14.39 24.14 8.98
N TYR A 647 -13.91 24.11 10.22
CA TYR A 647 -14.57 23.39 11.34
C TYR A 647 -15.07 24.31 12.45
N LEU A 648 -15.02 25.62 12.25
CA LEU A 648 -15.27 26.59 13.31
C LEU A 648 -16.74 26.59 13.73
N GLU A 649 -17.67 26.70 12.78
CA GLU A 649 -19.11 26.70 13.04
C GLU A 649 -19.59 25.38 13.65
N MET A 650 -19.12 24.26 13.11
CA MET A 650 -19.46 22.95 13.63
C MET A 650 -18.96 22.73 15.07
N SER A 651 -17.74 23.21 15.38
CA SER A 651 -17.23 23.12 16.75
C SER A 651 -18.10 23.89 17.74
N ARG A 652 -18.68 25.04 17.32
CA ARG A 652 -19.63 25.81 18.14
C ARG A 652 -20.95 25.06 18.31
N ASN A 653 -21.48 24.47 17.23
CA ASN A 653 -22.71 23.67 17.30
C ASN A 653 -22.56 22.51 18.28
N ILE A 654 -21.45 21.76 18.22
CA ILE A 654 -21.20 20.65 19.14
C ILE A 654 -21.15 21.14 20.59
N CYS A 655 -20.43 22.24 20.87
CA CYS A 655 -20.38 22.85 22.20
C CYS A 655 -21.76 23.31 22.72
N ALA A 656 -22.70 23.64 21.83
CA ALA A 656 -24.05 24.09 22.19
C ALA A 656 -25.04 22.93 22.35
N THR A 657 -24.86 21.84 21.60
CA THR A 657 -25.79 20.70 21.58
C THR A 657 -25.46 19.65 22.64
N TYR A 658 -24.18 19.39 22.91
CA TYR A 658 -23.72 18.30 23.77
C TYR A 658 -23.19 18.82 25.12
N ALA A 659 -23.20 17.98 26.14
CA ALA A 659 -22.69 18.31 27.48
C ALA A 659 -21.15 18.27 27.53
N ILE A 660 -20.52 19.18 26.78
CA ILE A 660 -19.06 19.30 26.71
C ILE A 660 -18.49 20.03 27.93
N SER A 661 -17.30 19.63 28.40
CA SER A 661 -16.61 20.31 29.50
C SER A 661 -16.35 21.80 29.23
N ASP A 662 -16.42 22.61 30.28
CA ASP A 662 -16.22 24.07 30.19
C ASP A 662 -14.85 24.44 29.64
N TYR A 663 -13.83 23.63 29.95
CA TYR A 663 -12.48 23.82 29.42
C TYR A 663 -12.45 23.69 27.89
N THR A 664 -13.07 22.65 27.34
CA THR A 664 -13.14 22.43 25.89
C THR A 664 -13.95 23.53 25.22
N LYS A 665 -15.08 23.96 25.80
CA LYS A 665 -15.88 25.11 25.33
C LYS A 665 -15.04 26.39 25.26
N GLN A 666 -14.31 26.72 26.33
CA GLN A 666 -13.45 27.90 26.37
C GLN A 666 -12.33 27.84 25.32
N ARG A 667 -11.75 26.65 25.07
CA ARG A 667 -10.74 26.49 24.02
C ARG A 667 -11.28 26.79 22.63
N VAL A 668 -12.49 26.34 22.32
CA VAL A 668 -13.15 26.63 21.05
C VAL A 668 -13.41 28.13 20.91
N GLU A 669 -13.90 28.78 21.97
CA GLU A 669 -14.14 30.24 21.96
C GLU A 669 -12.85 31.06 21.81
N VAL A 670 -11.76 30.67 22.48
CA VAL A 670 -10.46 31.34 22.30
C VAL A 670 -9.97 31.22 20.87
N LEU A 671 -10.16 30.06 20.23
CA LEU A 671 -9.79 29.89 18.82
C LEU A 671 -10.67 30.70 17.89
N PHE A 672 -11.96 30.80 18.18
CA PHE A 672 -12.88 31.66 17.46
C PHE A 672 -12.39 33.12 17.50
N MET A 673 -12.11 33.66 18.68
CA MET A 673 -11.57 35.01 18.85
C MET A 673 -10.25 35.22 18.10
N GLN A 674 -9.35 34.23 18.09
CA GLN A 674 -8.08 34.33 17.36
C GLN A 674 -8.27 34.35 15.84
N ILE A 675 -9.17 33.52 15.32
CA ILE A 675 -9.49 33.47 13.89
C ILE A 675 -10.16 34.78 13.47
N GLU A 676 -11.13 35.28 14.24
CA GLU A 676 -11.80 36.55 14.00
C GLU A 676 -10.82 37.73 14.06
N SER A 677 -9.92 37.77 15.05
CA SER A 677 -8.86 38.78 15.12
C SER A 677 -7.89 38.73 13.93
N THR A 678 -7.69 37.57 13.30
CA THR A 678 -6.73 37.39 12.20
C THR A 678 -7.34 37.78 10.85
N PHE A 679 -8.59 37.39 10.61
CA PHE A 679 -9.26 37.57 9.32
C PHE A 679 -10.29 38.70 9.31
N GLY A 680 -10.60 39.27 10.46
CA GLY A 680 -11.72 40.19 10.65
C GLY A 680 -13.07 39.46 10.67
N GLN A 681 -14.11 40.22 10.96
CA GLN A 681 -15.49 39.78 10.76
C GLN A 681 -15.76 39.61 9.27
N PRO A 682 -16.56 38.61 8.87
CA PRO A 682 -17.01 38.53 7.49
C PRO A 682 -17.67 39.85 7.09
N PRO A 683 -17.44 40.36 5.86
CA PRO A 683 -18.06 41.60 5.43
C PRO A 683 -19.58 41.47 5.56
N GLU A 684 -20.21 42.38 6.30
CA GLU A 684 -21.66 42.45 6.38
C GLU A 684 -22.21 42.55 4.96
N LYS A 685 -22.94 41.52 4.51
CA LYS A 685 -23.74 41.66 3.30
C LYS A 685 -24.83 42.66 3.62
N GLN A 686 -24.82 43.79 2.94
CA GLN A 686 -25.93 44.74 2.98
C GLN A 686 -27.19 44.02 2.48
N LEU A 687 -28.03 43.60 3.43
CA LEU A 687 -29.33 43.02 3.15
C LEU A 687 -30.26 44.13 2.64
N GLY A 688 -31.12 43.78 1.67
CA GLY A 688 -32.14 44.72 1.19
C GLY A 688 -33.23 44.91 2.25
N LEU A 689 -33.96 46.03 2.19
CA LEU A 689 -35.11 46.26 3.09
C LEU A 689 -36.16 45.13 3.03
N ALA A 690 -36.21 44.41 1.90
CA ALA A 690 -37.09 43.27 1.66
C ALA A 690 -36.68 41.99 2.40
N ASP A 691 -35.43 41.87 2.86
CA ASP A 691 -34.98 40.73 3.67
C ASP A 691 -35.30 40.93 5.17
N PHE A 692 -35.79 42.12 5.55
CA PHE A 692 -36.20 42.49 6.91
C PHE A 692 -37.72 42.59 7.11
N MET A 693 -38.50 42.53 6.02
CA MET A 693 -39.96 42.44 6.05
C MET A 693 -40.40 40.99 5.90
#